data_AF-A0AAW3V0N8-F1
#
_entry.id   AF-A0AAW3V0N8-F1
#
_cell.length_a   1.000
_cell.length_b   1.000
_cell.length_c   1.000
_cell.angle_alpha   90.00
_cell.angle_beta   90.00
_cell.angle_gamma   90.00
#
_symmetry.space_group_name_H-M   'P 1'
#
loop_
_entity.id
_entity.type
_entity.pdbx_description
1 polymer ?
#
loop_
_entity_poly.entity_id
_entity_poly.type
_entity_poly.pdbx_seq_one_letter_code
_entity_poly.pdbx_strand_id
1 'polypeptide(L)'
;MSWADGLLEIQSKGSTTAKAGSLAGLHEARQAHQSQFFTTLPLSHFCWRLVEPLMERLAARDRILAGESAKISVLDNSVGSGRLLHWATPDVHSLYGVDVDEGCIASLSQAAMNAGFTYEFIHAGMEDVRPRHFDFCLANPPFSINLQSAMLSPYECTSYGRFGPNTSTRSDAYALYQALDAAKWVVAILPTTLADEVYLTACGKESHPFKRLVALYDMPLDVFREENATVRVSVAVFDVSIRNVAPHRQRVYKLEEPVATPNLTIAARRQPTLAHLSAEESQPAVTRPVTGDPIVRVCHDGRWIRLKFQCGLTEAMVLNAIYRDRIGAHRPHAEHRYPKGVEYVGQGALDLQIHLAQPDPMASFWAFISDIGRAGGTPHVDASLMAFLRRQIRFTERQKEPFRHTVLMPGAGGGNGSTTEGTAKKDHLVDPTRWGSPVIKAGTVVAFTEVEHGRYQFELNGKSFNLPYEDILGRFDLKQPESESEWKEVYSGLAIQFPGLAATWRCRIQELGIDTWLNRGYQIDDLVELAIKRAGVVAWSMALGKARAALAIALLLGGKRALVVLKSALVDEMLIEIGKIRLDPAIWQVIESPAQLQSLRPVNIISVDRLKGPLSSAHPRITYAKKLRRRVGTIIPDEAHFLGNIDTEQSSAVWQVSAKRRFPLTGTPAGNYPRDCHALLAFAGGDGTAAQPYGYRRYYLDPGLRHSMALAERGIDRVLNTFCDFVWVTREFEDELKGAKREVPRIANLAEYRQMLAPWIKRRVPKEPDVASCVTIPEPTHVQHLIEFDMSHLLHYLVVSEDFSSWYMAGLDEGKRNNLVAILARIKAVEIANNFPQHAKAAKPYAELTRKQRFCIDKLEELVKAGRRPLMFTGYPGNAELVARHLAKRDIDSVVIHGGKTIKRRNAEFESKYRQGDVPVALVTYGSIGEGTNIPQCSDVLLADKSWSARKESQAIARALRGENEWDVQAHHVITEHSIDTYMQQVVSFKADSFNAGFDWGTPTTSDEEFLHLDVIFRRFCRELSELMGVHSHDLRKYLEKETSHVQRIAA
;
A
#
# COMPACT_ATOMS: atom_id res chain seq x y z
N MET A 1 -53.26 13.59 -40.83
CA MET A 1 -52.01 13.65 -41.64
C MET A 1 -51.16 12.46 -41.26
N SER A 2 -50.45 11.86 -42.22
CA SER A 2 -49.43 10.86 -41.86
C SER A 2 -48.28 11.55 -41.11
N TRP A 3 -47.54 10.81 -40.27
CA TRP A 3 -46.31 11.31 -39.62
C TRP A 3 -45.36 11.98 -40.63
N ALA A 4 -45.23 11.37 -41.80
CA ALA A 4 -44.42 11.87 -42.89
C ALA A 4 -44.92 13.23 -43.42
N ASP A 5 -46.21 13.39 -43.67
CA ASP A 5 -46.78 14.66 -44.17
C ASP A 5 -46.65 15.77 -43.13
N GLY A 6 -46.91 15.46 -41.85
CA GLY A 6 -46.82 16.43 -40.76
C GLY A 6 -45.41 17.01 -40.57
N LEU A 7 -44.36 16.21 -40.81
CA LEU A 7 -42.96 16.67 -40.78
C LEU A 7 -42.56 17.52 -42.00
N LEU A 8 -43.26 17.39 -43.13
CA LEU A 8 -42.99 18.18 -44.34
C LEU A 8 -43.51 19.60 -44.23
N GLU A 9 -44.53 19.83 -43.40
CA GLU A 9 -45.12 21.15 -43.15
C GLU A 9 -44.28 21.99 -42.15
N ILE A 10 -43.39 21.37 -41.38
CA ILE A 10 -42.52 22.07 -40.41
C ILE A 10 -41.36 22.75 -41.14
N GLN A 11 -41.42 24.07 -41.23
CA GLN A 11 -40.36 24.90 -41.77
C GLN A 11 -39.35 25.27 -40.67
N SER A 12 -38.08 24.92 -40.85
CA SER A 12 -37.01 25.39 -39.96
C SER A 12 -36.63 26.84 -40.28
N LYS A 13 -36.01 27.56 -39.35
CA LYS A 13 -35.43 28.91 -39.59
C LYS A 13 -34.45 28.94 -40.77
N GLY A 14 -33.81 27.81 -41.09
CA GLY A 14 -33.00 27.60 -42.30
C GLY A 14 -33.78 27.78 -43.60
N SER A 15 -35.03 27.32 -43.65
CA SER A 15 -35.88 27.32 -44.84
C SER A 15 -36.63 28.63 -45.11
N THR A 16 -36.77 29.51 -44.10
CA THR A 16 -37.60 30.73 -44.15
C THR A 16 -36.85 32.03 -44.45
N THR A 17 -35.51 32.01 -44.54
CA THR A 17 -34.71 33.25 -44.66
C THR A 17 -34.30 33.52 -46.11
N ALA A 18 -34.20 34.80 -46.48
CA ALA A 18 -33.92 35.22 -47.85
C ALA A 18 -32.54 34.78 -48.37
N LYS A 19 -32.45 34.38 -49.64
CA LYS A 19 -31.21 33.93 -50.30
C LYS A 19 -30.11 34.99 -50.23
N ALA A 20 -28.96 34.66 -49.65
CA ALA A 20 -27.80 35.54 -49.62
C ALA A 20 -27.15 35.66 -51.02
N GLY A 21 -27.08 36.88 -51.56
CA GLY A 21 -26.47 37.17 -52.87
C GLY A 21 -24.97 37.52 -52.83
N SER A 22 -24.33 37.54 -51.66
CA SER A 22 -22.91 37.90 -51.49
C SER A 22 -22.25 37.15 -50.32
N LEU A 23 -20.91 37.06 -50.33
CA LEU A 23 -20.10 36.45 -49.25
C LEU A 23 -20.31 37.12 -47.87
N ALA A 24 -20.59 38.44 -47.84
CA ALA A 24 -20.90 39.17 -46.62
C ALA A 24 -22.30 38.85 -46.08
N GLY A 25 -23.31 38.76 -46.97
CA GLY A 25 -24.67 38.34 -46.61
C GLY A 25 -24.75 36.87 -46.17
N LEU A 26 -23.77 36.05 -46.56
CA LEU A 26 -23.64 34.65 -46.15
C LEU A 26 -23.22 34.50 -44.67
N HIS A 27 -22.50 35.49 -44.11
CA HIS A 27 -22.13 35.51 -42.69
C HIS A 27 -23.29 36.01 -41.81
N GLU A 28 -24.03 37.03 -42.25
CA GLU A 28 -25.27 37.51 -41.60
C GLU A 28 -26.39 36.48 -41.66
N ALA A 29 -26.58 35.80 -42.80
CA ALA A 29 -27.53 34.69 -42.91
C ALA A 29 -27.14 33.52 -41.97
N ARG A 30 -25.85 33.17 -41.88
CA ARG A 30 -25.37 32.13 -40.94
C ARG A 30 -25.61 32.48 -39.47
N GLN A 31 -25.50 33.77 -39.09
CA GLN A 31 -25.87 34.24 -37.75
C GLN A 31 -27.39 34.19 -37.51
N ALA A 32 -28.21 34.55 -38.52
CA ALA A 32 -29.67 34.49 -38.43
C ALA A 32 -30.22 33.04 -38.39
N HIS A 33 -29.55 32.10 -39.06
CA HIS A 33 -29.89 30.67 -39.11
C HIS A 33 -29.26 29.85 -37.98
N GLN A 34 -28.48 30.47 -37.08
CA GLN A 34 -27.66 29.78 -36.08
C GLN A 34 -26.86 28.60 -36.69
N SER A 35 -26.35 28.73 -37.92
CA SER A 35 -25.62 27.68 -38.65
C SER A 35 -26.27 26.27 -38.68
N GLN A 36 -27.59 26.15 -38.50
CA GLN A 36 -28.31 24.88 -38.65
C GLN A 36 -28.50 24.58 -40.15
N PHE A 37 -27.92 23.48 -40.64
CA PHE A 37 -28.17 22.95 -41.98
C PHE A 37 -29.38 22.03 -41.94
N PHE A 38 -30.31 22.17 -42.88
CA PHE A 38 -31.49 21.33 -42.92
C PHE A 38 -31.16 19.96 -43.55
N THR A 39 -31.45 18.87 -42.84
CA THR A 39 -31.22 17.53 -43.38
C THR A 39 -32.20 17.28 -44.53
N THR A 40 -31.73 16.92 -45.73
CA THR A 40 -32.63 16.60 -46.84
C THR A 40 -33.28 15.22 -46.66
N LEU A 41 -34.44 14.99 -47.28
CA LEU A 41 -35.11 13.67 -47.22
C LEU A 41 -34.21 12.52 -47.72
N PRO A 42 -33.52 12.65 -48.87
CA PRO A 42 -32.62 11.60 -49.34
C PRO A 42 -31.48 11.30 -48.37
N LEU A 43 -30.95 12.32 -47.70
CA LEU A 43 -29.88 12.15 -46.70
C LEU A 43 -30.40 11.48 -45.42
N SER A 44 -31.57 11.88 -44.94
CA SER A 44 -32.23 11.22 -43.80
C SER A 44 -32.49 9.74 -44.10
N HIS A 45 -33.03 9.44 -45.28
CA HIS A 45 -33.25 8.06 -45.74
C HIS A 45 -31.94 7.27 -45.80
N PHE A 46 -30.86 7.88 -46.29
CA PHE A 46 -29.54 7.26 -46.29
C PHE A 46 -29.07 6.89 -44.87
N CYS A 47 -29.23 7.78 -43.89
CA CYS A 47 -28.87 7.50 -42.48
C CYS A 47 -29.67 6.33 -41.91
N TRP A 48 -30.99 6.24 -42.18
CA TRP A 48 -31.83 5.15 -41.70
C TRP A 48 -31.47 3.79 -42.29
N ARG A 49 -31.20 3.73 -43.60
CA ARG A 49 -30.77 2.48 -44.28
C ARG A 49 -29.54 1.83 -43.64
N LEU A 50 -28.67 2.60 -43.00
CA LEU A 50 -27.45 2.10 -42.34
C LEU A 50 -27.73 1.37 -41.01
N VAL A 51 -28.87 1.65 -40.37
CA VAL A 51 -29.22 1.13 -39.03
C VAL A 51 -30.50 0.30 -38.99
N GLU A 52 -31.37 0.44 -39.99
CA GLU A 52 -32.64 -0.30 -40.12
C GLU A 52 -32.48 -1.83 -39.99
N PRO A 53 -31.48 -2.50 -40.62
CA PRO A 53 -31.28 -3.95 -40.42
C PRO A 53 -30.95 -4.34 -38.98
N LEU A 54 -30.38 -3.44 -38.17
CA LEU A 54 -30.19 -3.69 -36.74
C LEU A 54 -31.49 -3.44 -35.96
N MET A 55 -32.23 -2.37 -36.28
CA MET A 55 -33.50 -2.06 -35.64
C MET A 55 -34.52 -3.20 -35.82
N GLU A 56 -34.63 -3.77 -37.02
CA GLU A 56 -35.50 -4.92 -37.30
C GLU A 56 -35.09 -6.16 -36.48
N ARG A 57 -33.78 -6.47 -36.43
CA ARG A 57 -33.25 -7.57 -35.62
C ARG A 57 -33.55 -7.37 -34.12
N LEU A 58 -33.44 -6.13 -33.62
CA LEU A 58 -33.78 -5.81 -32.23
C LEU A 58 -35.28 -5.91 -31.96
N ALA A 59 -36.12 -5.42 -32.87
CA ALA A 59 -37.58 -5.50 -32.76
C ALA A 59 -38.07 -6.95 -32.74
N ALA A 60 -37.49 -7.81 -33.58
CA ALA A 60 -37.77 -9.25 -33.60
C ALA A 60 -37.25 -9.96 -32.34
N ARG A 61 -35.99 -9.71 -31.93
CA ARG A 61 -35.38 -10.33 -30.75
C ARG A 61 -36.13 -10.00 -29.46
N ASP A 62 -36.49 -8.72 -29.30
CA ASP A 62 -37.14 -8.21 -28.08
C ASP A 62 -38.67 -8.24 -28.17
N ARG A 63 -39.24 -8.81 -29.25
CA ARG A 63 -40.68 -8.96 -29.47
C ARG A 63 -41.48 -7.67 -29.25
N ILE A 64 -40.95 -6.56 -29.78
CA ILE A 64 -41.51 -5.21 -29.58
C ILE A 64 -42.94 -5.11 -30.13
N LEU A 65 -43.20 -5.66 -31.32
CA LEU A 65 -44.54 -5.66 -31.93
C LEU A 65 -45.57 -6.50 -31.15
N ALA A 66 -45.13 -7.41 -30.28
CA ALA A 66 -45.99 -8.18 -29.38
C ALA A 66 -46.23 -7.49 -28.02
N GLY A 67 -45.62 -6.32 -27.79
CA GLY A 67 -45.75 -5.55 -26.55
C GLY A 67 -44.95 -6.10 -25.35
N GLU A 68 -44.03 -7.05 -25.57
CA GLU A 68 -43.26 -7.69 -24.48
C GLU A 68 -42.06 -6.84 -24.00
N SER A 69 -41.67 -5.79 -24.73
CA SER A 69 -40.53 -4.92 -24.40
C SER A 69 -40.76 -3.48 -24.86
N ALA A 70 -39.98 -2.54 -24.32
CA ALA A 70 -40.06 -1.13 -24.68
C ALA A 70 -39.70 -0.90 -26.16
N LYS A 71 -40.31 0.12 -26.78
CA LYS A 71 -39.98 0.59 -28.14
C LYS A 71 -38.51 1.00 -28.24
N ILE A 72 -37.95 0.99 -29.44
CA ILE A 72 -36.57 1.42 -29.70
C ILE A 72 -36.48 2.93 -29.48
N SER A 73 -35.52 3.37 -28.66
CA SER A 73 -35.34 4.79 -28.36
C SER A 73 -34.41 5.45 -29.39
N VAL A 74 -34.90 6.48 -30.07
CA VAL A 74 -34.18 7.24 -31.10
C VAL A 74 -34.05 8.69 -30.65
N LEU A 75 -32.81 9.12 -30.43
CA LEU A 75 -32.46 10.50 -30.07
C LEU A 75 -31.95 11.27 -31.28
N ASP A 76 -32.37 12.52 -31.41
CA ASP A 76 -31.69 13.56 -32.18
C ASP A 76 -31.32 14.71 -31.24
N ASN A 77 -30.04 14.87 -30.93
CA ASN A 77 -29.56 15.88 -29.98
C ASN A 77 -29.45 17.30 -30.57
N SER A 78 -29.95 17.49 -31.80
CA SER A 78 -30.15 18.78 -32.46
C SER A 78 -31.31 18.65 -33.47
N VAL A 79 -32.53 18.44 -32.97
CA VAL A 79 -33.63 17.85 -33.76
C VAL A 79 -34.13 18.70 -34.91
N GLY A 80 -34.03 20.03 -34.84
CA GLY A 80 -34.49 20.94 -35.88
C GLY A 80 -35.92 20.63 -36.30
N SER A 81 -36.16 20.49 -37.61
CA SER A 81 -37.47 20.11 -38.19
C SER A 81 -37.84 18.63 -38.04
N GLY A 82 -37.05 17.84 -37.32
CA GLY A 82 -37.26 16.41 -37.10
C GLY A 82 -37.05 15.55 -38.33
N ARG A 83 -36.35 16.05 -39.36
CA ARG A 83 -36.20 15.32 -40.63
C ARG A 83 -35.42 14.01 -40.48
N LEU A 84 -34.48 13.93 -39.54
CA LEU A 84 -33.80 12.67 -39.19
C LEU A 84 -34.71 11.65 -38.51
N LEU A 85 -35.91 12.03 -38.05
CA LEU A 85 -36.88 11.13 -37.43
C LEU A 85 -38.00 10.70 -38.40
N HIS A 86 -37.93 11.14 -39.66
CA HIS A 86 -39.00 10.96 -40.66
C HIS A 86 -39.42 9.50 -40.89
N TRP A 87 -38.45 8.58 -40.88
CA TRP A 87 -38.68 7.17 -41.19
C TRP A 87 -39.06 6.32 -39.97
N ALA A 88 -39.23 6.94 -38.80
CA ALA A 88 -39.69 6.25 -37.61
C ALA A 88 -41.17 5.84 -37.72
N THR A 89 -41.52 4.77 -37.00
CA THR A 89 -42.89 4.25 -36.90
C THR A 89 -43.32 4.14 -35.44
N PRO A 90 -44.58 4.50 -35.10
CA PRO A 90 -45.03 4.58 -33.72
C PRO A 90 -45.08 3.23 -33.04
N ASP A 91 -45.27 2.12 -33.77
CA ASP A 91 -45.33 0.77 -33.17
C ASP A 91 -43.96 0.27 -32.68
N VAL A 92 -42.88 0.74 -33.30
CA VAL A 92 -41.53 0.24 -33.04
C VAL A 92 -40.67 1.27 -32.30
N HIS A 93 -40.91 2.57 -32.48
CA HIS A 93 -40.00 3.63 -32.05
C HIS A 93 -40.58 4.58 -31.01
N SER A 94 -39.70 5.11 -30.18
CA SER A 94 -39.94 6.23 -29.26
C SER A 94 -38.95 7.35 -29.57
N LEU A 95 -39.45 8.58 -29.65
CA LEU A 95 -38.73 9.70 -30.25
C LEU A 95 -38.29 10.72 -29.21
N TYR A 96 -37.03 11.15 -29.29
CA TYR A 96 -36.44 12.08 -28.36
C TYR A 96 -35.64 13.13 -29.10
N GLY A 97 -35.70 14.37 -28.64
CA GLY A 97 -34.90 15.41 -29.25
C GLY A 97 -34.90 16.74 -28.53
N VAL A 98 -33.94 17.57 -28.90
CA VAL A 98 -33.67 18.85 -28.24
C VAL A 98 -33.38 19.90 -29.31
N ASP A 99 -33.98 21.07 -29.19
CA ASP A 99 -33.68 22.23 -30.04
C ASP A 99 -33.94 23.53 -29.28
N VAL A 100 -33.26 24.60 -29.72
CA VAL A 100 -33.42 25.96 -29.21
C VAL A 100 -34.58 26.71 -29.89
N ASP A 101 -35.20 26.13 -30.92
CA ASP A 101 -36.38 26.69 -31.58
C ASP A 101 -37.69 26.15 -30.99
N GLU A 102 -38.30 26.95 -30.11
CA GLU A 102 -39.60 26.68 -29.48
C GLU A 102 -40.71 26.35 -30.49
N GLY A 103 -40.79 27.08 -31.61
CA GLY A 103 -41.84 26.89 -32.62
C GLY A 103 -41.70 25.55 -33.34
N CYS A 104 -40.45 25.12 -33.56
CA CYS A 104 -40.13 23.84 -34.17
C CYS A 104 -40.44 22.68 -33.21
N ILE A 105 -40.06 22.80 -31.94
CA ILE A 105 -40.37 21.81 -30.88
C ILE A 105 -41.88 21.65 -30.67
N ALA A 106 -42.63 22.76 -30.65
CA ALA A 106 -44.09 22.72 -30.51
C ALA A 106 -44.75 21.99 -31.69
N SER A 107 -44.34 22.32 -32.92
CA SER A 107 -44.87 21.69 -34.14
C SER A 107 -44.52 20.20 -34.23
N LEU A 108 -43.28 19.83 -33.87
CA LEU A 108 -42.84 18.43 -33.80
C LEU A 108 -43.60 17.63 -32.76
N SER A 109 -43.81 18.20 -31.58
CA SER A 109 -44.58 17.59 -30.51
C SER A 109 -46.01 17.32 -30.95
N GLN A 110 -46.64 18.29 -31.61
CA GLN A 110 -47.99 18.13 -32.13
C GLN A 110 -48.07 17.06 -33.23
N ALA A 111 -47.09 17.01 -34.14
CA ALA A 111 -47.03 15.99 -35.19
C ALA A 111 -46.82 14.58 -34.60
N ALA A 112 -45.93 14.42 -33.62
CA ALA A 112 -45.65 13.14 -32.97
C ALA A 112 -46.86 12.65 -32.15
N MET A 113 -47.53 13.57 -31.45
CA MET A 113 -48.78 13.30 -30.74
C MET A 113 -49.88 12.81 -31.69
N ASN A 114 -50.09 13.53 -32.80
CA ASN A 114 -51.11 13.17 -33.81
C ASN A 114 -50.83 11.81 -34.46
N ALA A 115 -49.55 11.44 -34.60
CA ALA A 115 -49.12 10.15 -35.15
C ALA A 115 -49.04 9.02 -34.11
N GLY A 116 -49.29 9.28 -32.82
CA GLY A 116 -49.33 8.25 -31.78
C GLY A 116 -47.97 7.78 -31.27
N PHE A 117 -46.90 8.58 -31.42
CA PHE A 117 -45.59 8.24 -30.87
C PHE A 117 -45.54 8.40 -29.35
N THR A 118 -44.71 7.57 -28.70
CA THR A 118 -44.15 7.91 -27.40
C THR A 118 -42.98 8.86 -27.65
N TYR A 119 -43.07 10.10 -27.18
CA TYR A 119 -42.05 11.11 -27.47
C TYR A 119 -41.72 12.02 -26.29
N GLU A 120 -40.52 12.61 -26.33
CA GLU A 120 -40.08 13.68 -25.43
C GLU A 120 -39.18 14.66 -26.21
N PHE A 121 -39.71 15.84 -26.52
CA PHE A 121 -38.98 16.92 -27.16
C PHE A 121 -38.83 18.09 -26.20
N ILE A 122 -37.60 18.58 -26.00
CA ILE A 122 -37.29 19.62 -25.01
C ILE A 122 -36.80 20.88 -25.73
N HIS A 123 -37.39 22.02 -25.39
CA HIS A 123 -36.89 23.34 -25.78
C HIS A 123 -35.69 23.70 -24.89
N ALA A 124 -34.47 23.41 -25.38
CA ALA A 124 -33.22 23.63 -24.67
C ALA A 124 -32.01 23.61 -25.64
N GLY A 125 -30.87 24.12 -25.20
CA GLY A 125 -29.59 23.86 -25.86
C GLY A 125 -29.07 22.44 -25.56
N MET A 126 -28.18 21.93 -26.41
CA MET A 126 -27.53 20.63 -26.17
C MET A 126 -26.61 20.65 -24.93
N GLU A 127 -26.12 21.84 -24.55
CA GLU A 127 -25.39 22.10 -23.31
C GLU A 127 -26.25 21.92 -22.06
N ASP A 128 -27.56 22.13 -22.17
CA ASP A 128 -28.52 22.18 -21.05
C ASP A 128 -29.29 20.86 -20.88
N VAL A 129 -28.80 19.78 -21.46
CA VAL A 129 -29.40 18.45 -21.32
C VAL A 129 -28.34 17.39 -21.02
N ARG A 130 -28.79 16.28 -20.40
CA ARG A 130 -28.00 15.06 -20.20
C ARG A 130 -28.76 13.85 -20.73
N PRO A 131 -28.62 13.55 -22.03
CA PRO A 131 -29.15 12.32 -22.60
C PRO A 131 -28.34 11.11 -22.13
N ARG A 132 -29.01 10.03 -21.72
CA ARG A 132 -28.38 8.75 -21.36
C ARG A 132 -29.22 7.55 -21.77
N HIS A 133 -28.53 6.45 -22.03
CA HIS A 133 -29.12 5.11 -22.22
C HIS A 133 -30.01 4.95 -23.45
N PHE A 134 -29.82 5.80 -24.46
CA PHE A 134 -30.50 5.67 -25.75
C PHE A 134 -29.99 4.47 -26.53
N ASP A 135 -30.87 3.86 -27.32
CA ASP A 135 -30.48 2.81 -28.25
C ASP A 135 -29.75 3.44 -29.44
N PHE A 136 -30.41 4.37 -30.13
CA PHE A 136 -29.86 5.06 -31.30
C PHE A 136 -29.80 6.57 -31.09
N CYS A 137 -28.74 7.19 -31.62
CA CYS A 137 -28.68 8.63 -31.84
C CYS A 137 -28.43 8.90 -33.33
N LEU A 138 -29.32 9.65 -33.97
CA LEU A 138 -29.14 10.18 -35.32
C LEU A 138 -28.86 11.67 -35.15
N ALA A 139 -27.67 12.13 -35.50
CA ALA A 139 -27.22 13.49 -35.20
C ALA A 139 -26.85 14.26 -36.47
N ASN A 140 -27.41 15.45 -36.64
CA ASN A 140 -26.95 16.46 -37.59
C ASN A 140 -26.59 17.74 -36.81
N PRO A 141 -25.40 17.80 -36.21
CA PRO A 141 -25.05 18.91 -35.34
C PRO A 141 -24.85 20.21 -36.11
N PRO A 142 -25.10 21.38 -35.49
CA PRO A 142 -24.77 22.65 -36.09
C PRO A 142 -23.25 22.79 -36.23
N PHE A 143 -22.77 23.17 -37.40
CA PHE A 143 -21.33 23.18 -37.68
C PHE A 143 -20.65 24.46 -37.20
N SER A 144 -19.51 24.30 -36.52
CA SER A 144 -18.59 25.39 -36.15
C SER A 144 -19.17 26.52 -35.28
N ILE A 145 -20.21 26.26 -34.46
CA ILE A 145 -20.66 27.24 -33.44
C ILE A 145 -19.80 27.07 -32.19
N ASN A 146 -19.32 28.18 -31.64
CA ASN A 146 -18.64 28.15 -30.35
C ASN A 146 -19.69 28.15 -29.23
N LEU A 147 -19.77 27.07 -28.47
CA LEU A 147 -20.63 26.94 -27.30
C LEU A 147 -19.86 27.36 -26.04
N GLN A 148 -20.46 28.20 -25.22
CA GLN A 148 -19.94 28.57 -23.90
C GLN A 148 -21.02 28.46 -22.83
N SER A 149 -20.91 27.44 -21.98
CA SER A 149 -21.82 27.22 -20.86
C SER A 149 -21.09 26.54 -19.71
N ALA A 150 -21.45 26.91 -18.48
CA ALA A 150 -21.00 26.19 -17.27
C ALA A 150 -21.60 24.79 -17.17
N MET A 151 -22.66 24.52 -17.95
CA MET A 151 -23.37 23.24 -18.00
C MET A 151 -22.80 22.29 -19.05
N LEU A 152 -21.70 22.63 -19.74
CA LEU A 152 -21.07 21.69 -20.67
C LEU A 152 -20.56 20.44 -19.92
N SER A 153 -20.77 19.27 -20.53
CA SER A 153 -20.14 18.04 -20.05
C SER A 153 -18.65 18.09 -20.37
N PRO A 154 -17.77 17.74 -19.42
CA PRO A 154 -16.33 17.76 -19.65
C PRO A 154 -15.88 16.60 -20.56
N TYR A 155 -15.90 16.84 -21.88
CA TYR A 155 -15.38 15.96 -22.92
C TYR A 155 -14.00 16.41 -23.41
N GLU A 156 -13.30 15.57 -24.16
CA GLU A 156 -11.98 15.89 -24.73
C GLU A 156 -12.02 17.10 -25.67
N CYS A 157 -13.16 17.38 -26.31
CA CYS A 157 -13.35 18.57 -27.12
C CYS A 157 -13.63 19.85 -26.32
N THR A 158 -13.78 19.78 -24.99
CA THR A 158 -14.04 20.95 -24.14
C THR A 158 -12.74 21.59 -23.67
N SER A 159 -12.76 22.91 -23.58
CA SER A 159 -11.60 23.73 -23.25
C SER A 159 -11.97 24.83 -22.25
N TYR A 160 -10.97 25.61 -21.85
CA TYR A 160 -11.16 26.72 -20.92
C TYR A 160 -11.99 27.82 -21.58
N GLY A 161 -13.08 28.22 -20.92
CA GLY A 161 -13.99 29.26 -21.39
C GLY A 161 -14.24 30.34 -20.36
N ARG A 162 -15.26 31.16 -20.63
CA ARG A 162 -15.67 32.28 -19.77
C ARG A 162 -16.03 31.86 -18.33
N PHE A 163 -16.46 30.63 -18.13
CA PHE A 163 -16.93 30.10 -16.84
C PHE A 163 -15.93 29.16 -16.17
N GLY A 164 -14.72 29.03 -16.70
CA GLY A 164 -13.66 28.18 -16.16
C GLY A 164 -13.25 27.03 -17.09
N PRO A 165 -12.58 25.99 -16.57
CA PRO A 165 -12.21 24.83 -17.37
C PRO A 165 -13.45 24.04 -17.82
N ASN A 166 -13.39 23.47 -19.02
CA ASN A 166 -14.46 22.69 -19.66
C ASN A 166 -15.76 23.48 -19.94
N THR A 167 -15.67 24.80 -20.12
CA THR A 167 -16.84 25.67 -20.36
C THR A 167 -16.83 26.35 -21.74
N SER A 168 -15.99 25.88 -22.68
CA SER A 168 -16.01 26.30 -24.09
C SER A 168 -15.79 25.09 -24.99
N THR A 169 -16.45 25.03 -26.16
CA THR A 169 -16.21 23.97 -27.16
C THR A 169 -16.84 24.33 -28.52
N ARG A 170 -16.55 23.54 -29.56
CA ARG A 170 -17.29 23.62 -30.83
C ARG A 170 -18.51 22.70 -30.79
N SER A 171 -19.65 23.18 -31.27
CA SER A 171 -20.94 22.48 -31.25
C SER A 171 -20.92 21.14 -31.98
N ASP A 172 -20.27 21.06 -33.14
CA ASP A 172 -20.14 19.85 -33.94
C ASP A 172 -19.38 18.73 -33.21
N ALA A 173 -18.26 19.08 -32.58
CA ALA A 173 -17.51 18.14 -31.75
C ALA A 173 -18.30 17.73 -30.50
N TYR A 174 -18.86 18.69 -29.77
CA TYR A 174 -19.58 18.43 -28.52
C TYR A 174 -20.81 17.53 -28.73
N ALA A 175 -21.60 17.81 -29.77
CA ALA A 175 -22.76 16.98 -30.11
C ALA A 175 -22.38 15.54 -30.44
N LEU A 176 -21.25 15.31 -31.12
CA LEU A 176 -20.75 13.96 -31.39
C LEU A 176 -20.32 13.24 -30.10
N TYR A 177 -19.55 13.89 -29.23
CA TYR A 177 -19.16 13.31 -27.94
C TYR A 177 -20.38 13.01 -27.06
N GLN A 178 -21.34 13.92 -27.01
CA GLN A 178 -22.60 13.71 -26.28
C GLN A 178 -23.40 12.55 -26.86
N ALA A 179 -23.51 12.42 -28.18
CA ALA A 179 -24.20 11.30 -28.84
C ALA A 179 -23.52 9.96 -28.51
N LEU A 180 -22.19 9.91 -28.52
CA LEU A 180 -21.43 8.71 -28.17
C LEU A 180 -21.61 8.33 -26.70
N ASP A 181 -21.65 9.27 -25.77
CA ASP A 181 -21.93 8.98 -24.35
C ASP A 181 -23.39 8.54 -24.14
N ALA A 182 -24.32 9.17 -24.86
CA ALA A 182 -25.76 8.99 -24.67
C ALA A 182 -26.30 7.68 -25.26
N ALA A 183 -25.79 7.24 -26.41
CA ALA A 183 -26.37 6.17 -27.22
C ALA A 183 -25.40 5.04 -27.56
N LYS A 184 -25.95 3.84 -27.79
CA LYS A 184 -25.15 2.66 -28.18
C LYS A 184 -24.74 2.67 -29.64
N TRP A 185 -25.65 3.10 -30.52
CA TRP A 185 -25.40 3.21 -31.95
C TRP A 185 -25.60 4.65 -32.35
N VAL A 186 -24.61 5.23 -33.03
CA VAL A 186 -24.65 6.64 -33.43
C VAL A 186 -24.45 6.73 -34.93
N VAL A 187 -25.32 7.48 -35.60
CA VAL A 187 -25.12 7.93 -36.98
C VAL A 187 -25.02 9.44 -36.94
N ALA A 188 -23.87 9.98 -37.30
CA ALA A 188 -23.61 11.42 -37.24
C ALA A 188 -23.22 11.97 -38.61
N ILE A 189 -23.86 13.06 -39.02
CA ILE A 189 -23.50 13.84 -40.21
C ILE A 189 -22.44 14.86 -39.78
N LEU A 190 -21.20 14.69 -40.23
CA LEU A 190 -20.07 15.50 -39.78
C LEU A 190 -19.49 16.33 -40.93
N PRO A 191 -18.99 17.55 -40.68
CA PRO A 191 -18.20 18.26 -41.67
C PRO A 191 -16.92 17.44 -41.95
N THR A 192 -16.49 17.39 -43.21
CA THR A 192 -15.38 16.49 -43.62
C THR A 192 -14.11 16.68 -42.78
N THR A 193 -13.83 17.91 -42.31
CA THR A 193 -12.69 18.18 -41.43
C THR A 193 -12.76 17.43 -40.10
N LEU A 194 -13.94 17.39 -39.47
CA LEU A 194 -14.15 16.65 -38.22
C LEU A 194 -14.22 15.15 -38.49
N ALA A 195 -14.84 14.75 -39.60
CA ALA A 195 -14.90 13.35 -40.02
C ALA A 195 -13.50 12.73 -40.23
N ASP A 196 -12.58 13.48 -40.85
CA ASP A 196 -11.19 13.05 -41.05
C ASP A 196 -10.44 12.92 -39.72
N GLU A 197 -10.63 13.85 -38.79
CA GLU A 197 -10.05 13.78 -37.43
C GLU A 197 -10.55 12.54 -36.66
N VAL A 198 -11.86 12.29 -36.70
CA VAL A 198 -12.48 11.11 -36.09
C VAL A 198 -11.92 9.83 -36.70
N TYR A 199 -11.79 9.77 -38.03
CA TYR A 199 -11.25 8.60 -38.73
C TYR A 199 -9.79 8.32 -38.37
N LEU A 200 -8.94 9.35 -38.36
CA LEU A 200 -7.52 9.20 -38.00
C LEU A 200 -7.36 8.73 -36.55
N THR A 201 -8.13 9.32 -35.64
CA THR A 201 -8.13 8.95 -34.22
C THR A 201 -8.61 7.53 -34.01
N ALA A 202 -9.66 7.09 -34.72
CA ALA A 202 -10.17 5.73 -34.67
C ALA A 202 -9.13 4.69 -35.15
N CYS A 203 -8.26 5.06 -36.09
CA CYS A 203 -7.16 4.21 -36.58
C CYS A 203 -5.93 4.16 -35.64
N GLY A 204 -5.86 5.03 -34.64
CA GLY A 204 -4.73 5.13 -33.70
C GLY A 204 -4.61 3.95 -32.72
N LYS A 205 -3.49 3.88 -31.98
CA LYS A 205 -3.25 2.82 -30.98
C LYS A 205 -3.91 3.11 -29.62
N GLU A 206 -4.13 4.37 -29.29
CA GLU A 206 -4.65 4.81 -27.98
C GLU A 206 -6.14 4.49 -27.78
N SER A 207 -6.58 4.43 -26.53
CA SER A 207 -7.98 4.15 -26.17
C SER A 207 -8.80 5.44 -26.26
N HIS A 208 -9.78 5.53 -27.17
CA HIS A 208 -10.57 6.73 -27.42
C HIS A 208 -12.02 6.38 -27.85
N PRO A 209 -13.06 7.18 -27.49
CA PRO A 209 -14.46 6.92 -27.89
C PRO A 209 -14.68 6.72 -29.39
N PHE A 210 -13.90 7.42 -30.23
CA PHE A 210 -13.99 7.30 -31.70
C PHE A 210 -13.59 5.92 -32.24
N LYS A 211 -12.96 5.04 -31.44
CA LYS A 211 -12.72 3.64 -31.85
C LYS A 211 -13.98 2.78 -31.97
N ARG A 212 -15.14 3.34 -31.62
CA ARG A 212 -16.45 2.78 -31.94
C ARG A 212 -16.83 2.97 -33.41
N LEU A 213 -16.12 3.82 -34.17
CA LEU A 213 -16.38 4.06 -35.58
C LEU A 213 -16.23 2.77 -36.38
N VAL A 214 -17.26 2.39 -37.13
CA VAL A 214 -17.26 1.20 -37.99
C VAL A 214 -17.28 1.53 -39.47
N ALA A 215 -17.90 2.65 -39.84
CA ALA A 215 -17.99 3.09 -41.22
C ALA A 215 -18.05 4.62 -41.34
N LEU A 216 -17.48 5.15 -42.41
CA LEU A 216 -17.52 6.55 -42.81
C LEU A 216 -17.86 6.67 -44.29
N TYR A 217 -18.93 7.40 -44.62
CA TYR A 217 -19.40 7.59 -46.00
C TYR A 217 -19.22 9.05 -46.42
N ASP A 218 -18.34 9.31 -47.39
CA ASP A 218 -18.10 10.68 -47.90
C ASP A 218 -19.20 11.07 -48.90
N MET A 219 -19.95 12.12 -48.58
CA MET A 219 -21.14 12.53 -49.35
C MET A 219 -20.80 13.40 -50.57
N PRO A 220 -21.67 13.44 -51.61
CA PRO A 220 -21.48 14.32 -52.74
C PRO A 220 -21.65 15.80 -52.36
N LEU A 221 -21.09 16.70 -53.18
CA LEU A 221 -21.02 18.14 -52.89
C LEU A 221 -22.39 18.86 -52.93
N ASP A 222 -23.39 18.24 -53.54
CA ASP A 222 -24.72 18.79 -53.78
C ASP A 222 -25.79 18.28 -52.81
N VAL A 223 -25.40 17.58 -51.73
CA VAL A 223 -26.35 17.06 -50.72
C VAL A 223 -27.19 18.16 -50.05
N PHE A 224 -26.65 19.38 -49.93
CA PHE A 224 -27.36 20.55 -49.42
C PHE A 224 -27.61 21.62 -50.51
N ARG A 225 -27.69 21.21 -51.78
CA ARG A 225 -27.85 22.14 -52.91
C ARG A 225 -29.13 22.98 -52.83
N GLU A 226 -30.19 22.45 -52.24
CA GLU A 226 -31.45 23.15 -52.01
C GLU A 226 -31.31 24.34 -51.03
N GLU A 227 -30.25 24.36 -50.21
CA GLU A 227 -29.95 25.40 -49.23
C GLU A 227 -28.88 26.41 -49.69
N ASN A 228 -28.44 26.36 -50.96
CA ASN A 228 -27.32 27.17 -51.46
C ASN A 228 -26.02 27.03 -50.64
N ALA A 229 -25.84 25.92 -49.91
CA ALA A 229 -24.68 25.67 -49.07
C ALA A 229 -23.73 24.66 -49.72
N THR A 230 -22.51 25.09 -50.05
CA THR A 230 -21.41 24.21 -50.49
C THR A 230 -20.62 23.71 -49.28
N VAL A 231 -21.22 22.80 -48.50
CA VAL A 231 -20.55 22.16 -47.37
C VAL A 231 -20.29 20.69 -47.70
N ARG A 232 -19.02 20.26 -47.57
CA ARG A 232 -18.66 18.84 -47.66
C ARG A 232 -18.90 18.17 -46.32
N VAL A 233 -19.67 17.08 -46.34
CA VAL A 233 -20.01 16.29 -45.17
C VAL A 233 -19.70 14.82 -45.39
N SER A 234 -19.56 14.08 -44.29
CA SER A 234 -19.47 12.63 -44.29
C SER A 234 -20.41 12.07 -43.23
N VAL A 235 -21.02 10.91 -43.50
CA VAL A 235 -21.88 10.20 -42.54
C VAL A 235 -21.04 9.17 -41.80
N ALA A 236 -20.89 9.33 -40.49
CA ALA A 236 -20.13 8.44 -39.61
C ALA A 236 -21.06 7.51 -38.84
N VAL A 237 -20.74 6.21 -38.79
CA VAL A 237 -21.51 5.20 -38.06
C VAL A 237 -20.66 4.58 -36.96
N PHE A 238 -21.18 4.57 -35.74
CA PHE A 238 -20.52 4.05 -34.54
C PHE A 238 -21.30 2.88 -33.94
N ASP A 239 -20.60 1.82 -33.55
CA ASP A 239 -21.15 0.64 -32.88
C ASP A 239 -21.03 0.75 -31.35
N VAL A 240 -21.67 -0.17 -30.63
CA VAL A 240 -21.59 -0.24 -29.15
C VAL A 240 -20.22 -0.72 -28.66
N SER A 241 -19.49 -1.48 -29.47
CA SER A 241 -18.20 -2.08 -29.11
C SER A 241 -17.03 -1.35 -29.76
N ILE A 242 -15.90 -1.27 -29.05
CA ILE A 242 -14.63 -0.79 -29.60
C ILE A 242 -14.06 -1.88 -30.52
N ARG A 243 -13.65 -1.52 -31.73
CA ARG A 243 -13.03 -2.44 -32.69
C ARG A 243 -11.56 -2.11 -32.91
N ASN A 244 -10.71 -3.14 -32.96
CA ASN A 244 -9.28 -3.02 -33.29
C ASN A 244 -9.02 -3.20 -34.80
N VAL A 245 -10.00 -2.88 -35.64
CA VAL A 245 -9.91 -2.97 -37.11
C VAL A 245 -10.17 -1.58 -37.68
N ALA A 246 -9.46 -1.22 -38.76
CA ALA A 246 -9.67 0.05 -39.43
C ALA A 246 -11.14 0.21 -39.87
N PRO A 247 -11.79 1.36 -39.59
CA PRO A 247 -13.16 1.63 -40.03
C PRO A 247 -13.28 1.60 -41.55
N HIS A 248 -14.41 1.13 -42.07
CA HIS A 248 -14.67 1.15 -43.52
C HIS A 248 -14.89 2.59 -44.00
N ARG A 249 -14.23 3.03 -45.08
CA ARG A 249 -14.48 4.36 -45.68
C ARG A 249 -14.90 4.21 -47.13
N GLN A 250 -16.03 4.80 -47.51
CA GLN A 250 -16.59 4.73 -48.86
C GLN A 250 -17.05 6.09 -49.36
N ARG A 251 -16.77 6.42 -50.62
CA ARG A 251 -17.33 7.61 -51.28
C ARG A 251 -18.68 7.28 -51.90
N VAL A 252 -19.66 8.16 -51.69
CA VAL A 252 -21.02 8.05 -52.23
C VAL A 252 -21.19 9.06 -53.36
N TYR A 253 -21.66 8.61 -54.53
CA TYR A 253 -21.90 9.48 -55.68
C TYR A 253 -23.37 9.89 -55.79
N LYS A 254 -24.30 8.99 -55.46
CA LYS A 254 -25.74 9.26 -55.35
C LYS A 254 -26.32 8.62 -54.09
N LEU A 255 -27.24 9.31 -53.41
CA LEU A 255 -27.82 8.84 -52.14
C LEU A 255 -28.70 7.60 -52.31
N GLU A 256 -29.22 7.38 -53.51
CA GLU A 256 -30.08 6.25 -53.88
C GLU A 256 -29.28 4.97 -54.17
N GLU A 257 -27.96 5.06 -54.33
CA GLU A 257 -27.13 3.89 -54.64
C GLU A 257 -27.10 2.88 -53.48
N PRO A 258 -27.02 1.57 -53.78
CA PRO A 258 -26.83 0.55 -52.75
C PRO A 258 -25.43 0.70 -52.13
N VAL A 259 -25.38 0.90 -50.82
CA VAL A 259 -24.13 0.96 -50.03
C VAL A 259 -24.07 -0.23 -49.07
N ALA A 260 -22.86 -0.69 -48.77
CA ALA A 260 -22.67 -1.78 -47.81
C ALA A 260 -23.07 -1.29 -46.41
N THR A 261 -24.07 -1.91 -45.80
CA THR A 261 -24.50 -1.59 -44.43
C THR A 261 -23.51 -2.16 -43.41
N PRO A 262 -23.10 -1.40 -42.39
CA PRO A 262 -22.16 -1.89 -41.39
C PRO A 262 -22.80 -3.00 -40.55
N ASN A 263 -22.06 -4.08 -40.30
CA ASN A 263 -22.53 -5.15 -39.42
C ASN A 263 -22.42 -4.70 -37.95
N LEU A 264 -23.48 -4.11 -37.41
CA LEU A 264 -23.53 -3.59 -36.04
C LEU A 264 -23.83 -4.69 -35.01
N THR A 265 -23.20 -4.58 -33.84
CA THR A 265 -23.30 -5.54 -32.74
C THR A 265 -24.62 -5.38 -32.01
N ILE A 266 -25.30 -6.48 -31.70
CA ILE A 266 -26.52 -6.49 -30.90
C ILE A 266 -26.19 -6.35 -29.40
N ALA A 267 -26.87 -5.47 -28.68
CA ALA A 267 -26.66 -5.23 -27.24
C ALA A 267 -27.98 -5.17 -26.43
N ALA A 268 -27.87 -5.27 -25.10
CA ALA A 268 -29.02 -5.18 -24.19
C ALA A 268 -29.54 -3.74 -24.06
N ARG A 269 -30.87 -3.55 -24.06
CA ARG A 269 -31.54 -2.24 -24.01
C ARG A 269 -31.82 -1.77 -22.59
N ARG A 270 -31.78 -0.45 -22.38
CA ARG A 270 -32.00 0.23 -21.09
C ARG A 270 -33.02 1.34 -21.32
N GLN A 271 -33.68 1.76 -20.26
CA GLN A 271 -34.66 2.85 -20.35
C GLN A 271 -33.92 4.18 -20.61
N PRO A 272 -34.31 4.92 -21.67
CA PRO A 272 -33.69 6.21 -21.98
C PRO A 272 -34.07 7.28 -20.96
N THR A 273 -33.17 8.24 -20.74
CA THR A 273 -33.44 9.42 -19.91
C THR A 273 -32.92 10.66 -20.61
N LEU A 274 -33.79 11.65 -20.84
CA LEU A 274 -33.43 12.97 -21.36
C LEU A 274 -33.60 14.02 -20.26
N ALA A 275 -32.61 14.12 -19.36
CA ALA A 275 -32.72 15.06 -18.26
C ALA A 275 -32.44 16.49 -18.72
N HIS A 276 -33.43 17.38 -18.60
CA HIS A 276 -33.22 18.83 -18.73
C HIS A 276 -32.42 19.33 -17.52
N LEU A 277 -31.29 19.96 -17.79
CA LEU A 277 -30.47 20.61 -16.80
C LEU A 277 -30.94 22.04 -16.62
N SER A 278 -31.92 22.24 -15.74
CA SER A 278 -31.99 23.52 -15.04
C SER A 278 -30.85 23.58 -14.02
N ALA A 279 -30.31 24.75 -13.73
CA ALA A 279 -29.79 24.97 -12.38
C ALA A 279 -30.94 24.64 -11.43
N GLU A 280 -30.88 23.49 -10.74
CA GLU A 280 -31.97 23.05 -9.87
C GLU A 280 -32.21 24.12 -8.78
N GLU A 281 -33.26 24.93 -8.94
CA GLU A 281 -33.74 25.82 -7.88
C GLU A 281 -34.30 25.02 -6.68
N SER A 282 -34.57 23.72 -6.85
CA SER A 282 -35.15 22.84 -5.83
C SER A 282 -34.14 22.28 -4.83
N GLN A 283 -32.84 22.35 -5.12
CA GLN A 283 -31.80 22.21 -4.11
C GLN A 283 -30.97 23.48 -4.12
N PRO A 284 -31.07 24.32 -3.08
CA PRO A 284 -30.21 25.49 -3.04
C PRO A 284 -28.75 24.98 -3.03
N ALA A 285 -27.98 25.34 -4.08
CA ALA A 285 -26.52 25.16 -4.14
C ALA A 285 -25.84 25.70 -2.87
N VAL A 286 -26.56 26.59 -2.20
CA VAL A 286 -26.29 27.20 -0.93
C VAL A 286 -27.36 26.75 0.08
N THR A 287 -27.17 25.58 0.71
CA THR A 287 -28.12 25.02 1.70
C THR A 287 -28.28 25.84 2.99
N ARG A 288 -27.44 26.86 3.18
CA ARG A 288 -27.43 27.77 4.32
C ARG A 288 -28.02 29.13 3.92
N PRO A 289 -28.75 29.85 4.78
CA PRO A 289 -29.28 31.18 4.45
C PRO A 289 -28.20 32.14 3.92
N VAL A 290 -28.52 32.92 2.89
CA VAL A 290 -27.64 33.96 2.33
C VAL A 290 -27.85 35.24 3.13
N THR A 291 -27.12 35.40 4.23
CA THR A 291 -27.28 36.51 5.17
C THR A 291 -26.41 37.73 4.87
N GLY A 292 -25.44 37.61 3.96
CA GLY A 292 -24.43 38.63 3.69
C GLY A 292 -23.32 38.73 4.74
N ASP A 293 -23.35 37.92 5.80
CA ASP A 293 -22.30 37.89 6.82
C ASP A 293 -21.01 37.27 6.25
N PRO A 294 -19.92 38.05 6.08
CA PRO A 294 -18.67 37.53 5.52
C PRO A 294 -17.87 36.72 6.54
N ILE A 295 -18.27 36.65 7.83
CA ILE A 295 -17.48 36.03 8.88
C ILE A 295 -17.32 34.52 8.65
N VAL A 296 -16.06 34.08 8.61
CA VAL A 296 -15.68 32.66 8.57
C VAL A 296 -15.02 32.30 9.89
N ARG A 297 -15.69 31.53 10.74
CA ARG A 297 -15.07 31.05 11.99
C ARG A 297 -14.18 29.85 11.67
N VAL A 298 -12.89 29.99 11.98
CA VAL A 298 -11.88 28.96 11.76
C VAL A 298 -11.57 28.29 13.09
N CYS A 299 -12.02 27.05 13.26
CA CYS A 299 -11.75 26.23 14.44
C CYS A 299 -11.12 24.89 14.03
N HIS A 300 -10.93 23.98 14.98
CA HIS A 300 -10.36 22.67 14.69
C HIS A 300 -11.12 21.53 15.35
N ASP A 301 -11.05 20.36 14.72
CA ASP A 301 -11.47 19.08 15.27
C ASP A 301 -10.34 18.07 15.07
N GLY A 302 -9.60 17.81 16.15
CA GLY A 302 -8.37 17.03 16.08
C GLY A 302 -7.33 17.71 15.17
N ARG A 303 -7.01 17.07 14.05
CA ARG A 303 -6.08 17.60 13.04
C ARG A 303 -6.74 18.35 11.90
N TRP A 304 -8.07 18.31 11.77
CA TRP A 304 -8.77 18.97 10.68
C TRP A 304 -9.14 20.40 11.09
N ILE A 305 -8.85 21.36 10.22
CA ILE A 305 -9.39 22.72 10.27
C ILE A 305 -10.86 22.64 9.86
N ARG A 306 -11.72 23.26 10.65
CA ARG A 306 -13.16 23.35 10.41
C ARG A 306 -13.52 24.81 10.16
N LEU A 307 -14.17 25.05 9.04
CA LEU A 307 -14.72 26.35 8.69
C LEU A 307 -16.22 26.32 9.01
N LYS A 308 -16.69 27.35 9.72
CA LYS A 308 -18.12 27.55 9.99
C LYS A 308 -18.54 28.89 9.42
N PHE A 309 -19.69 28.92 8.77
CA PHE A 309 -20.23 30.10 8.13
C PHE A 309 -21.65 30.34 8.63
N GLN A 310 -22.08 31.61 8.64
CA GLN A 310 -23.47 31.99 8.86
C GLN A 310 -24.18 32.31 7.54
N CYS A 311 -23.43 32.81 6.56
CA CYS A 311 -23.88 33.06 5.21
C CYS A 311 -23.50 31.90 4.29
N GLY A 312 -24.47 31.42 3.50
CA GLY A 312 -24.22 30.39 2.52
C GLY A 312 -23.48 30.86 1.26
N LEU A 313 -23.60 32.14 0.86
CA LEU A 313 -22.83 32.70 -0.26
C LEU A 313 -21.33 32.73 0.07
N THR A 314 -20.99 33.18 1.28
CA THR A 314 -19.60 33.18 1.78
C THR A 314 -19.07 31.75 1.91
N GLU A 315 -19.88 30.80 2.33
CA GLU A 315 -19.52 29.37 2.33
C GLU A 315 -19.13 28.89 0.93
N ALA A 316 -19.97 29.14 -0.08
CA ALA A 316 -19.70 28.73 -1.44
C ALA A 316 -18.41 29.38 -1.99
N MET A 317 -18.25 30.70 -1.83
CA MET A 317 -17.06 31.41 -2.31
C MET A 317 -15.76 30.88 -1.69
N VAL A 318 -15.74 30.72 -0.37
CA VAL A 318 -14.55 30.26 0.36
C VAL A 318 -14.27 28.79 0.08
N LEU A 319 -15.29 27.92 0.08
CA LEU A 319 -15.08 26.51 -0.21
C LEU A 319 -14.68 26.26 -1.66
N ASN A 320 -15.17 27.03 -2.64
CA ASN A 320 -14.73 26.91 -4.03
C ASN A 320 -13.28 27.40 -4.23
N ALA A 321 -12.83 28.37 -3.44
CA ALA A 321 -11.43 28.78 -3.47
C ALA A 321 -10.49 27.71 -2.85
N ILE A 322 -10.96 26.97 -1.85
CA ILE A 322 -10.19 25.93 -1.17
C ILE A 322 -10.26 24.61 -1.94
N TYR A 323 -11.45 24.14 -2.31
CA TYR A 323 -11.69 22.94 -3.10
C TYR A 323 -11.71 23.29 -4.58
N ARG A 324 -10.58 23.04 -5.25
CA ARG A 324 -10.39 23.36 -6.67
C ARG A 324 -11.14 22.38 -7.58
N ASP A 325 -10.62 21.15 -7.70
CA ASP A 325 -11.17 20.12 -8.57
C ASP A 325 -11.48 18.84 -7.80
N ARG A 326 -12.50 18.10 -8.23
CA ARG A 326 -12.80 16.77 -7.71
C ARG A 326 -11.79 15.76 -8.27
N ILE A 327 -11.17 15.00 -7.37
CA ILE A 327 -10.25 13.93 -7.74
C ILE A 327 -11.06 12.77 -8.35
N GLY A 328 -10.77 12.41 -9.61
CA GLY A 328 -11.33 11.23 -10.25
C GLY A 328 -12.55 11.43 -11.17
N ALA A 329 -12.91 12.65 -11.55
CA ALA A 329 -13.97 12.86 -12.56
C ALA A 329 -13.58 12.33 -13.97
N HIS A 330 -12.28 12.12 -14.24
CA HIS A 330 -11.74 11.83 -15.59
C HIS A 330 -10.66 10.74 -15.67
N ARG A 331 -10.37 10.00 -14.60
CA ARG A 331 -9.31 8.97 -14.63
C ARG A 331 -9.88 7.57 -14.35
N PRO A 332 -9.53 6.55 -15.16
CA PRO A 332 -9.83 5.17 -14.82
C PRO A 332 -9.20 4.82 -13.46
N HIS A 333 -9.94 4.10 -12.62
CA HIS A 333 -9.44 3.56 -11.35
C HIS A 333 -8.15 2.71 -11.46
N ALA A 334 -7.73 2.38 -12.68
CA ALA A 334 -6.53 1.60 -12.97
C ALA A 334 -5.21 2.40 -12.81
N GLU A 335 -5.21 3.73 -12.90
CA GLU A 335 -3.96 4.52 -12.94
C GLU A 335 -3.44 4.95 -11.55
N HIS A 336 -4.30 5.07 -10.54
CA HIS A 336 -3.89 5.49 -9.19
C HIS A 336 -4.91 5.09 -8.11
N ARG A 337 -4.44 4.61 -6.94
CA ARG A 337 -5.29 4.29 -5.78
C ARG A 337 -5.24 5.41 -4.74
N TYR A 338 -6.20 6.34 -4.82
CA TYR A 338 -6.29 7.43 -3.85
C TYR A 338 -6.61 6.92 -2.42
N PRO A 339 -6.03 7.55 -1.38
CA PRO A 339 -6.39 7.28 0.01
C PRO A 339 -7.85 7.63 0.28
N LYS A 340 -8.48 6.85 1.16
CA LYS A 340 -9.89 7.03 1.53
C LYS A 340 -10.14 8.42 2.13
N GLY A 341 -11.16 9.12 1.62
CA GLY A 341 -11.61 10.43 2.11
C GLY A 341 -10.88 11.62 1.51
N VAL A 342 -10.03 11.43 0.49
CA VAL A 342 -9.51 12.52 -0.34
C VAL A 342 -10.38 12.63 -1.59
N GLU A 343 -11.08 13.74 -1.72
CA GLU A 343 -12.06 13.96 -2.79
C GLU A 343 -11.73 15.18 -3.65
N TYR A 344 -10.89 16.12 -3.15
CA TYR A 344 -10.58 17.37 -3.86
C TYR A 344 -9.08 17.74 -3.82
N VAL A 345 -8.59 18.37 -4.89
CA VAL A 345 -7.18 18.76 -5.08
C VAL A 345 -6.66 19.73 -4.00
N GLY A 346 -7.51 20.61 -3.48
CA GLY A 346 -7.13 21.58 -2.43
C GLY A 346 -7.54 21.20 -1.01
N GLN A 347 -8.09 20.00 -0.81
CA GLN A 347 -8.55 19.53 0.51
C GLN A 347 -7.42 19.45 1.55
N GLY A 348 -6.17 19.28 1.11
CA GLY A 348 -4.99 19.21 1.98
C GLY A 348 -4.77 20.47 2.81
N ALA A 349 -5.20 21.64 2.35
CA ALA A 349 -5.11 22.89 3.11
C ALA A 349 -5.93 22.89 4.40
N LEU A 350 -6.85 21.94 4.58
CA LEU A 350 -7.63 21.78 5.82
C LEU A 350 -7.00 20.79 6.81
N ASP A 351 -5.89 20.16 6.48
CA ASP A 351 -5.18 19.27 7.40
C ASP A 351 -4.04 20.00 8.11
N LEU A 352 -4.17 20.20 9.43
CA LEU A 352 -3.14 20.84 10.25
C LEU A 352 -1.79 20.14 10.15
N GLN A 353 -1.74 18.83 9.89
CA GLN A 353 -0.45 18.14 9.74
C GLN A 353 0.31 18.60 8.49
N ILE A 354 -0.37 18.95 7.40
CA ILE A 354 0.28 19.48 6.19
C ILE A 354 0.96 20.81 6.49
N HIS A 355 0.33 21.68 7.30
CA HIS A 355 0.95 22.91 7.78
C HIS A 355 2.15 22.63 8.69
N LEU A 356 2.02 21.69 9.63
CA LEU A 356 3.12 21.30 10.53
C LEU A 356 4.31 20.65 9.79
N ALA A 357 4.09 20.12 8.58
CA ALA A 357 5.13 19.55 7.75
C ALA A 357 5.93 20.60 6.97
N GLN A 358 5.41 21.84 6.84
CA GLN A 358 6.12 22.92 6.16
C GLN A 358 7.35 23.39 6.96
N PRO A 359 8.34 24.01 6.28
CA PRO A 359 9.49 24.62 6.94
C PRO A 359 9.09 25.66 8.00
N ASP A 360 8.10 26.51 7.68
CA ASP A 360 7.46 27.42 8.64
C ASP A 360 5.95 27.10 8.75
N PRO A 361 5.55 26.33 9.79
CA PRO A 361 4.16 25.97 10.00
C PRO A 361 3.24 27.17 10.26
N MET A 362 3.74 28.23 10.90
CA MET A 362 2.94 29.39 11.27
C MET A 362 2.68 30.26 10.04
N ALA A 363 3.71 30.52 9.24
CA ALA A 363 3.56 31.24 7.97
C ALA A 363 2.63 30.48 7.01
N SER A 364 2.77 29.16 6.92
CA SER A 364 1.87 28.34 6.09
C SER A 364 0.41 28.44 6.51
N PHE A 365 0.14 28.39 7.82
CA PHE A 365 -1.22 28.55 8.34
C PHE A 365 -1.78 29.94 8.04
N TRP A 366 -1.01 31.00 8.26
CA TRP A 366 -1.46 32.37 7.94
C TRP A 366 -1.65 32.62 6.44
N ALA A 367 -0.86 31.99 5.59
CA ALA A 367 -1.09 32.01 4.15
C ALA A 367 -2.45 31.40 3.79
N PHE A 368 -2.81 30.26 4.40
CA PHE A 368 -4.16 29.67 4.25
C PHE A 368 -5.27 30.60 4.77
N ILE A 369 -5.07 31.29 5.90
CA ILE A 369 -6.03 32.29 6.38
C ILE A 369 -6.18 33.46 5.41
N SER A 370 -5.08 33.90 4.78
CA SER A 370 -5.10 34.94 3.74
C SER A 370 -5.88 34.49 2.50
N ASP A 371 -5.79 33.21 2.13
CA ASP A 371 -6.54 32.65 1.01
C ASP A 371 -8.07 32.71 1.24
N ILE A 372 -8.53 32.52 2.49
CA ILE A 372 -9.94 32.74 2.88
C ILE A 372 -10.34 34.22 2.69
N GLY A 373 -9.45 35.13 3.08
CA GLY A 373 -9.62 36.57 2.90
C GLY A 373 -9.79 36.97 1.43
N ARG A 374 -8.91 36.46 0.55
CA ARG A 374 -8.95 36.71 -0.89
C ARG A 374 -10.20 36.15 -1.55
N ALA A 375 -10.74 35.06 -1.02
CA ALA A 375 -11.99 34.45 -1.48
C ALA A 375 -13.25 35.24 -1.04
N GLY A 376 -13.11 36.35 -0.32
CA GLY A 376 -14.23 37.21 0.12
C GLY A 376 -14.79 36.88 1.50
N GLY A 377 -14.15 35.98 2.27
CA GLY A 377 -14.49 35.74 3.67
C GLY A 377 -13.69 36.63 4.63
N THR A 378 -14.23 36.92 5.82
CA THR A 378 -13.53 37.58 6.93
C THR A 378 -13.16 36.52 7.98
N PRO A 379 -11.91 36.02 8.00
CA PRO A 379 -11.54 34.91 8.87
C PRO A 379 -11.42 35.34 10.34
N HIS A 380 -12.15 34.65 11.21
CA HIS A 380 -12.00 34.73 12.66
C HIS A 380 -11.44 33.42 13.20
N VAL A 381 -10.15 33.43 13.55
CA VAL A 381 -9.44 32.26 14.08
C VAL A 381 -9.71 32.11 15.58
N ASP A 382 -10.18 30.95 15.98
CA ASP A 382 -10.44 30.65 17.39
C ASP A 382 -9.13 30.62 18.22
N ALA A 383 -9.13 31.24 19.40
CA ALA A 383 -7.97 31.26 20.29
C ALA A 383 -7.51 29.84 20.70
N SER A 384 -8.46 28.90 20.84
CA SER A 384 -8.16 27.49 21.14
C SER A 384 -7.39 26.80 20.01
N LEU A 385 -7.67 27.13 18.74
CA LEU A 385 -6.93 26.63 17.58
C LEU A 385 -5.50 27.16 17.59
N MET A 386 -5.31 28.46 17.82
CA MET A 386 -3.95 29.03 17.89
C MET A 386 -3.13 28.44 19.03
N ALA A 387 -3.73 28.27 20.21
CA ALA A 387 -3.08 27.60 21.33
C ALA A 387 -2.74 26.13 21.00
N PHE A 388 -3.64 25.43 20.30
CA PHE A 388 -3.41 24.06 19.86
C PHE A 388 -2.28 23.95 18.83
N LEU A 389 -2.26 24.80 17.80
CA LEU A 389 -1.25 24.83 16.73
C LEU A 389 0.15 25.09 17.30
N ARG A 390 0.32 26.16 18.09
CA ARG A 390 1.61 26.47 18.76
C ARG A 390 2.10 25.31 19.61
N ARG A 391 1.17 24.62 20.28
CA ARG A 391 1.48 23.44 21.08
C ARG A 391 1.93 22.27 20.19
N GLN A 392 1.26 22.03 19.06
CA GLN A 392 1.66 20.98 18.10
C GLN A 392 3.03 21.27 17.47
N ILE A 393 3.34 22.51 17.09
CA ILE A 393 4.65 22.90 16.55
C ILE A 393 5.77 22.45 17.49
N ARG A 394 5.72 22.85 18.76
CA ARG A 394 6.70 22.44 19.78
C ARG A 394 6.77 20.94 20.03
N PHE A 395 5.69 20.20 19.75
CA PHE A 395 5.73 18.74 19.85
C PHE A 395 6.38 18.13 18.62
N THR A 396 6.00 18.59 17.42
CA THR A 396 6.54 18.12 16.15
C THR A 396 8.05 18.36 16.09
N GLU A 397 8.54 19.52 16.52
CA GLU A 397 9.98 19.84 16.59
C GLU A 397 10.74 18.80 17.42
N ARG A 398 10.33 18.62 18.69
CA ARG A 398 10.93 17.59 19.56
C ARG A 398 10.78 16.18 19.03
N GLN A 399 9.70 15.91 18.30
CA GLN A 399 9.42 14.57 17.79
C GLN A 399 10.27 14.23 16.56
N LYS A 400 10.63 15.22 15.74
CA LYS A 400 11.54 15.10 14.59
C LYS A 400 12.99 14.91 14.99
N GLU A 401 13.40 15.39 16.16
CA GLU A 401 14.79 15.21 16.62
C GLU A 401 15.16 13.73 16.80
N PRO A 402 16.31 13.25 16.32
CA PRO A 402 16.81 11.90 16.60
C PRO A 402 16.98 11.62 18.11
N PHE A 403 16.75 10.37 18.51
CA PHE A 403 17.21 9.89 19.82
C PHE A 403 18.75 9.78 19.83
N ARG A 404 19.37 9.89 21.02
CA ARG A 404 20.80 9.58 21.16
C ARG A 404 21.05 8.16 20.68
N HIS A 405 22.01 8.00 19.78
CA HIS A 405 22.29 6.71 19.15
C HIS A 405 23.80 6.56 18.95
N THR A 406 24.32 5.43 19.42
CA THR A 406 25.74 5.08 19.36
C THR A 406 25.86 3.77 18.61
N VAL A 407 26.73 3.74 17.61
CA VAL A 407 26.84 2.63 16.66
C VAL A 407 28.29 2.18 16.54
N LEU A 408 28.47 0.89 16.26
CA LEU A 408 29.79 0.31 16.00
C LEU A 408 30.11 0.51 14.53
N MET A 409 31.06 1.39 14.23
CA MET A 409 31.53 1.66 12.88
C MET A 409 32.81 0.84 12.62
N PRO A 410 33.04 0.38 11.38
CA PRO A 410 34.36 -0.14 11.00
C PRO A 410 35.42 0.91 11.32
N GLY A 411 36.55 0.51 11.90
CA GLY A 411 37.63 1.44 12.20
C GLY A 411 38.07 2.13 10.92
N ALA A 412 37.97 3.45 10.87
CA ALA A 412 38.81 4.26 10.01
C ALA A 412 40.04 4.55 10.87
N GLY A 413 41.21 4.05 10.47
CA GLY A 413 42.46 4.26 11.19
C GLY A 413 42.58 5.71 11.69
N GLY A 414 42.88 5.87 12.97
CA GLY A 414 42.64 7.07 13.77
C GLY A 414 43.07 8.42 13.17
N GLY A 415 42.30 9.45 13.53
CA GLY A 415 42.67 10.86 13.51
C GLY A 415 42.00 11.70 12.42
N ASN A 416 41.52 12.89 12.79
CA ASN A 416 41.10 13.94 11.85
C ASN A 416 42.17 14.10 10.76
N GLY A 417 41.84 13.73 9.52
CA GLY A 417 42.75 13.75 8.38
C GLY A 417 43.17 12.37 7.83
N SER A 418 42.61 11.25 8.28
CA SER A 418 42.89 9.94 7.70
C SER A 418 42.35 9.83 6.27
N THR A 419 43.23 9.68 5.29
CA THR A 419 42.87 9.44 3.89
C THR A 419 42.61 7.95 3.67
N THR A 420 41.40 7.56 3.25
CA THR A 420 41.05 6.17 2.90
C THR A 420 40.85 6.04 1.38
N GLU A 421 41.46 5.06 0.74
CA GLU A 421 41.25 4.80 -0.70
C GLU A 421 40.01 3.93 -0.93
N GLY A 422 39.18 4.30 -1.90
CA GLY A 422 38.05 3.49 -2.36
C GLY A 422 38.03 3.33 -3.87
N THR A 423 37.66 2.13 -4.33
CA THR A 423 37.57 1.78 -5.75
C THR A 423 36.11 1.69 -6.16
N ALA A 424 35.68 2.44 -7.18
CA ALA A 424 34.27 2.49 -7.58
C ALA A 424 33.74 1.11 -8.03
N LYS A 425 32.63 0.66 -7.44
CA LYS A 425 32.01 -0.66 -7.70
C LYS A 425 31.37 -0.76 -9.09
N LYS A 426 30.77 0.35 -9.56
CA LYS A 426 30.04 0.45 -10.84
C LYS A 426 30.04 1.90 -11.35
N ASP A 427 29.67 2.09 -12.61
CA ASP A 427 29.50 3.42 -13.19
C ASP A 427 28.37 4.17 -12.47
N HIS A 428 28.65 5.36 -11.96
CA HIS A 428 27.66 6.19 -11.26
C HIS A 428 28.01 7.68 -11.32
N LEU A 429 26.98 8.53 -11.20
CA LEU A 429 27.16 9.97 -11.02
C LEU A 429 27.65 10.26 -9.60
N VAL A 430 28.59 11.19 -9.45
CA VAL A 430 29.06 11.64 -8.13
C VAL A 430 27.91 12.17 -7.27
N ASP A 431 27.10 13.08 -7.82
CA ASP A 431 25.89 13.60 -7.22
C ASP A 431 24.73 13.51 -8.24
N PRO A 432 23.83 12.52 -8.10
CA PRO A 432 22.73 12.34 -9.04
C PRO A 432 21.68 13.47 -8.99
N THR A 433 21.71 14.33 -7.96
CA THR A 433 20.78 15.47 -7.83
C THR A 433 21.26 16.72 -8.56
N ARG A 434 22.53 16.72 -9.02
CA ARG A 434 23.14 17.86 -9.71
C ARG A 434 23.20 17.61 -11.22
N TRP A 435 22.51 18.48 -11.98
CA TRP A 435 22.61 18.50 -13.43
C TRP A 435 24.07 18.73 -13.85
N GLY A 436 24.64 17.80 -14.63
CA GLY A 436 26.04 17.85 -15.07
C GLY A 436 27.06 17.32 -14.06
N SER A 437 26.65 16.54 -13.05
CA SER A 437 27.60 15.82 -12.18
C SER A 437 28.49 14.90 -13.02
N PRO A 438 29.81 14.83 -12.75
CA PRO A 438 30.68 13.88 -13.45
C PRO A 438 30.30 12.44 -13.13
N VAL A 439 30.59 11.55 -14.08
CA VAL A 439 30.44 10.09 -13.94
C VAL A 439 31.77 9.51 -13.48
N ILE A 440 31.74 8.72 -12.41
CA ILE A 440 32.82 7.85 -11.97
C ILE A 440 32.62 6.50 -12.64
N LYS A 441 33.66 5.99 -13.30
CA LYS A 441 33.64 4.67 -13.91
C LYS A 441 33.99 3.59 -12.89
N ALA A 442 33.42 2.40 -13.05
CA ALA A 442 33.81 1.22 -12.29
C ALA A 442 35.34 1.02 -12.34
N GLY A 443 35.95 0.68 -11.19
CA GLY A 443 37.40 0.54 -11.04
C GLY A 443 38.16 1.85 -10.81
N THR A 444 37.50 3.01 -10.85
CA THR A 444 38.19 4.29 -10.55
C THR A 444 38.51 4.37 -9.07
N VAL A 445 39.79 4.58 -8.74
CA VAL A 445 40.26 4.75 -7.36
C VAL A 445 40.24 6.23 -7.00
N VAL A 446 39.63 6.55 -5.86
CA VAL A 446 39.61 7.90 -5.29
C VAL A 446 40.01 7.85 -3.81
N ALA A 447 40.64 8.92 -3.35
CA ALA A 447 41.06 9.08 -1.97
C ALA A 447 40.05 9.95 -1.22
N PHE A 448 39.57 9.44 -0.08
CA PHE A 448 38.56 10.07 0.77
C PHE A 448 39.21 10.63 2.02
N THR A 449 38.97 11.91 2.32
CA THR A 449 39.43 12.58 3.53
C THR A 449 38.21 12.96 4.37
N GLU A 450 38.17 12.55 5.64
CA GLU A 450 37.08 12.95 6.54
C GLU A 450 37.15 14.46 6.83
N VAL A 451 36.06 15.18 6.53
CA VAL A 451 35.96 16.64 6.74
C VAL A 451 35.04 16.99 7.91
N GLU A 452 33.93 16.26 8.09
CA GLU A 452 32.97 16.56 9.17
C GLU A 452 32.07 15.34 9.48
N HIS A 453 32.18 14.78 10.70
CA HIS A 453 31.22 13.84 11.30
C HIS A 453 30.70 12.75 10.34
N GLY A 454 31.59 11.91 9.81
CA GLY A 454 31.21 10.83 8.90
C GLY A 454 30.89 11.28 7.46
N ARG A 455 31.16 12.54 7.10
CA ARG A 455 31.25 13.00 5.70
C ARG A 455 32.70 13.03 5.26
N TYR A 456 32.95 12.40 4.11
CA TYR A 456 34.26 12.37 3.49
C TYR A 456 34.23 13.16 2.19
N GLN A 457 35.33 13.84 1.94
CA GLN A 457 35.59 14.58 0.73
C GLN A 457 36.52 13.78 -0.17
N PHE A 458 36.28 13.80 -1.48
CA PHE A 458 37.23 13.31 -2.47
C PHE A 458 37.28 14.26 -3.66
N GLU A 459 38.39 14.24 -4.41
CA GLU A 459 38.54 15.05 -5.62
C GLU A 459 38.41 14.21 -6.88
N LEU A 460 37.67 14.75 -7.85
CA LEU A 460 37.53 14.17 -9.18
C LEU A 460 37.53 15.28 -10.22
N ASN A 461 38.42 15.20 -11.21
CA ASN A 461 38.58 16.20 -12.28
C ASN A 461 38.78 17.64 -11.74
N GLY A 462 39.56 17.80 -10.66
CA GLY A 462 39.85 19.11 -10.06
C GLY A 462 38.68 19.77 -9.31
N LYS A 463 37.62 19.01 -9.00
CA LYS A 463 36.49 19.44 -8.17
C LYS A 463 36.37 18.53 -6.96
N SER A 464 36.15 19.12 -5.79
CA SER A 464 35.98 18.38 -4.54
C SER A 464 34.50 18.08 -4.29
N PHE A 465 34.20 16.85 -3.88
CA PHE A 465 32.85 16.35 -3.64
C PHE A 465 32.77 15.74 -2.25
N ASN A 466 31.64 15.97 -1.56
CA ASN A 466 31.40 15.45 -0.22
C ASN A 466 30.36 14.35 -0.28
N LEU A 467 30.68 13.18 0.26
CA LEU A 467 29.77 12.05 0.40
C LEU A 467 29.72 11.61 1.87
N PRO A 468 28.54 11.27 2.41
CA PRO A 468 28.46 10.55 3.67
C PRO A 468 29.13 9.17 3.54
N TYR A 469 29.70 8.65 4.62
CA TYR A 469 30.39 7.35 4.66
C TYR A 469 29.55 6.20 4.08
N GLU A 470 28.24 6.26 4.26
CA GLU A 470 27.28 5.27 3.75
C GLU A 470 27.20 5.24 2.22
N ASP A 471 27.23 6.41 1.58
CA ASP A 471 27.27 6.52 0.11
C ASP A 471 28.59 5.96 -0.43
N ILE A 472 29.67 6.09 0.35
CA ILE A 472 30.98 5.57 -0.03
C ILE A 472 30.97 4.05 0.02
N LEU A 473 30.48 3.43 1.10
CA LEU A 473 30.33 1.97 1.21
C LEU A 473 29.43 1.38 0.11
N GLY A 474 28.37 2.10 -0.27
CA GLY A 474 27.45 1.67 -1.32
C GLY A 474 28.02 1.77 -2.74
N ARG A 475 29.00 2.66 -2.97
CA ARG A 475 29.50 3.00 -4.31
C ARG A 475 30.96 2.61 -4.55
N PHE A 476 31.73 2.37 -3.48
CA PHE A 476 33.17 2.10 -3.52
C PHE A 476 33.54 0.90 -2.62
N ASP A 477 34.46 0.08 -3.10
CA ASP A 477 35.22 -0.88 -2.30
C ASP A 477 36.36 -0.15 -1.61
N LEU A 478 36.21 0.09 -0.31
CA LEU A 478 37.25 0.69 0.51
C LEU A 478 38.36 -0.34 0.76
N LYS A 479 39.62 0.06 0.55
CA LYS A 479 40.75 -0.69 1.10
C LYS A 479 40.69 -0.54 2.62
N GLN A 480 40.23 -1.58 3.32
CA GLN A 480 40.20 -1.58 4.77
C GLN A 480 41.65 -1.51 5.30
N PRO A 481 42.02 -0.52 6.12
CA PRO A 481 43.05 -0.76 7.10
C PRO A 481 42.53 -1.82 8.08
N GLU A 482 43.39 -2.73 8.55
CA GLU A 482 43.10 -3.66 9.66
C GLU A 482 42.92 -2.88 10.99
N SER A 483 41.97 -1.94 11.06
CA SER A 483 41.64 -1.24 12.29
C SER A 483 40.38 -1.81 12.93
N GLU A 484 40.48 -2.05 14.24
CA GLU A 484 39.39 -2.49 15.09
C GLU A 484 38.16 -1.57 14.95
N SER A 485 36.97 -2.16 15.01
CA SER A 485 35.72 -1.39 14.96
C SER A 485 35.60 -0.45 16.16
N GLU A 486 35.14 0.78 15.94
CA GLU A 486 35.04 1.84 16.95
C GLU A 486 33.58 2.23 17.21
N TRP A 487 33.21 2.41 18.47
CA TRP A 487 31.91 2.96 18.85
C TRP A 487 31.89 4.47 18.63
N LYS A 488 30.98 4.96 17.77
CA LYS A 488 30.77 6.38 17.51
C LYS A 488 29.34 6.80 17.84
N GLU A 489 29.22 7.96 18.49
CA GLU A 489 27.92 8.61 18.71
C GLU A 489 27.52 9.36 17.43
N VAL A 490 26.46 8.90 16.77
CA VAL A 490 25.97 9.51 15.51
C VAL A 490 24.91 10.58 15.76
N TYR A 491 24.23 10.49 16.90
CA TYR A 491 23.30 11.52 17.37
C TYR A 491 23.52 11.74 18.86
N SER A 492 23.72 13.01 19.24
CA SER A 492 23.89 13.45 20.63
C SER A 492 22.61 13.36 21.47
N GLY A 493 21.46 13.41 20.79
CA GLY A 493 20.13 13.17 21.35
C GLY A 493 19.52 14.33 22.12
N LEU A 494 18.31 14.10 22.63
CA LEU A 494 17.41 15.18 23.06
C LEU A 494 17.81 15.85 24.36
N ALA A 495 18.56 15.15 25.22
CA ALA A 495 18.97 15.72 26.50
C ALA A 495 19.94 16.90 26.32
N ILE A 496 20.77 16.86 25.27
CA ILE A 496 21.70 17.93 24.90
C ILE A 496 20.96 19.07 24.19
N GLN A 497 20.04 18.74 23.28
CA GLN A 497 19.28 19.76 22.53
C GLN A 497 18.26 20.51 23.40
N PHE A 498 17.70 19.86 24.43
CA PHE A 498 16.70 20.44 25.34
C PHE A 498 17.12 20.33 26.82
N PRO A 499 18.22 20.99 27.23
CA PRO A 499 18.83 20.78 28.55
C PRO A 499 17.90 21.16 29.71
N GLY A 500 17.11 22.24 29.56
CA GLY A 500 16.14 22.65 30.58
C GLY A 500 15.01 21.63 30.79
N LEU A 501 14.52 21.01 29.72
CA LEU A 501 13.53 19.93 29.83
C LEU A 501 14.16 18.67 30.42
N ALA A 502 15.39 18.34 30.02
CA ALA A 502 16.11 17.20 30.57
C ALA A 502 16.30 17.33 32.09
N ALA A 503 16.73 18.50 32.57
CA ALA A 503 16.87 18.79 34.00
C ALA A 503 15.53 18.65 34.76
N THR A 504 14.44 19.17 34.17
CA THR A 504 13.09 19.05 34.75
C THR A 504 12.68 17.58 34.93
N TRP A 505 12.92 16.74 33.91
CA TRP A 505 12.57 15.33 33.98
C TRP A 505 13.47 14.54 34.93
N ARG A 506 14.76 14.85 35.02
CA ARG A 506 15.66 14.24 36.00
C ARG A 506 15.21 14.52 37.44
N CYS A 507 14.85 15.76 37.74
CA CYS A 507 14.28 16.11 39.05
C CYS A 507 13.01 15.28 39.34
N ARG A 508 12.10 15.18 38.36
CA ARG A 508 10.87 14.40 38.52
C ARG A 508 11.12 12.89 38.72
N ILE A 509 12.15 12.34 38.09
CA ILE A 509 12.57 10.94 38.27
C ILE A 509 13.00 10.69 39.72
N GLN A 510 13.79 11.61 40.30
CA GLN A 510 14.23 11.57 41.69
C GLN A 510 13.08 11.72 42.67
N GLU A 511 12.15 12.66 42.43
CA GLU A 511 10.94 12.84 43.26
C GLU A 511 10.07 11.57 43.33
N LEU A 512 10.05 10.78 42.25
CA LEU A 512 9.31 9.53 42.17
C LEU A 512 10.13 8.32 42.66
N GLY A 513 11.39 8.52 43.05
CA GLY A 513 12.30 7.47 43.48
C GLY A 513 12.61 6.44 42.39
N ILE A 514 12.45 6.77 41.11
CA ILE A 514 12.65 5.83 39.99
C ILE A 514 14.13 5.44 39.88
N ASP A 515 15.02 6.40 40.10
CA ASP A 515 16.48 6.25 40.10
C ASP A 515 17.00 5.25 41.15
N THR A 516 16.23 4.99 42.22
CA THR A 516 16.62 4.04 43.27
C THR A 516 16.60 2.57 42.82
N TRP A 517 15.79 2.22 41.81
CA TRP A 517 15.63 0.85 41.32
C TRP A 517 15.86 0.70 39.81
N LEU A 518 15.86 1.80 39.05
CA LEU A 518 16.32 1.89 37.67
C LEU A 518 17.74 2.48 37.65
N ASN A 519 18.68 1.76 38.25
CA ASN A 519 20.00 2.27 38.65
C ASN A 519 21.10 2.14 37.58
N ARG A 520 20.75 1.82 36.32
CA ARG A 520 21.72 1.78 35.22
C ARG A 520 21.71 3.13 34.51
N GLY A 521 22.87 3.79 34.40
CA GLY A 521 22.97 5.17 33.91
C GLY A 521 22.24 5.42 32.58
N TYR A 522 22.47 4.54 31.58
CA TYR A 522 21.81 4.66 30.28
C TYR A 522 20.28 4.59 30.35
N GLN A 523 19.70 3.86 31.31
CA GLN A 523 18.24 3.70 31.41
C GLN A 523 17.57 5.01 31.86
N ILE A 524 18.24 5.77 32.73
CA ILE A 524 17.75 7.07 33.19
C ILE A 524 17.85 8.10 32.07
N ASP A 525 18.97 8.14 31.35
CA ASP A 525 19.12 9.05 30.21
C ASP A 525 18.10 8.76 29.10
N ASP A 526 17.89 7.49 28.79
CA ASP A 526 16.86 7.07 27.82
C ASP A 526 15.46 7.47 28.29
N LEU A 527 15.15 7.30 29.59
CA LEU A 527 13.87 7.70 30.16
C LEU A 527 13.64 9.21 30.05
N VAL A 528 14.68 10.02 30.25
CA VAL A 528 14.64 11.48 30.06
C VAL A 528 14.35 11.83 28.60
N GLU A 529 15.03 11.21 27.64
CA GLU A 529 14.76 11.45 26.22
C GLU A 529 13.34 11.06 25.81
N LEU A 530 12.87 9.89 26.29
CA LEU A 530 11.50 9.43 26.07
C LEU A 530 10.46 10.40 26.67
N ALA A 531 10.78 11.02 27.80
CA ALA A 531 9.92 12.00 28.48
C ALA A 531 9.85 13.37 27.77
N ILE A 532 10.93 13.78 27.10
CA ILE A 532 10.96 14.98 26.25
C ILE A 532 10.00 14.81 25.06
N LYS A 533 9.88 13.59 24.53
CA LYS A 533 8.96 13.21 23.44
C LYS A 533 7.58 12.79 23.95
N ARG A 534 6.63 12.67 23.01
CA ARG A 534 5.27 12.17 23.30
C ARG A 534 5.13 10.68 23.04
N ALA A 535 5.96 10.16 22.16
CA ALA A 535 5.95 8.77 21.74
C ALA A 535 7.34 8.39 21.24
N GLY A 536 7.59 7.09 21.20
CA GLY A 536 8.85 6.51 20.75
C GLY A 536 8.81 5.00 20.98
N VAL A 537 9.62 4.27 20.24
CA VAL A 537 9.78 2.83 20.37
C VAL A 537 11.03 2.58 21.21
N VAL A 538 10.88 1.86 22.31
CA VAL A 538 12.02 1.41 23.10
C VAL A 538 12.49 0.08 22.52
N ALA A 539 13.57 0.14 21.73
CA ALA A 539 14.13 -0.96 20.97
C ALA A 539 15.36 -1.60 21.63
N TRP A 540 15.43 -1.58 22.97
CA TRP A 540 16.56 -2.17 23.69
C TRP A 540 16.68 -3.68 23.41
N SER A 541 17.90 -4.16 23.23
CA SER A 541 18.21 -5.59 23.12
C SER A 541 17.61 -6.40 24.29
N MET A 542 17.50 -7.71 24.10
CA MET A 542 17.06 -8.61 25.16
C MET A 542 18.00 -8.49 26.38
N ALA A 543 17.48 -8.76 27.59
CA ALA A 543 18.19 -8.63 28.87
C ALA A 543 18.51 -7.21 29.39
N LEU A 544 18.15 -6.14 28.68
CA LEU A 544 18.46 -4.75 29.11
C LEU A 544 17.43 -4.12 30.07
N GLY A 545 16.54 -4.92 30.69
CA GLY A 545 15.64 -4.42 31.75
C GLY A 545 14.38 -3.67 31.26
N LYS A 546 13.84 -4.05 30.10
CA LYS A 546 12.63 -3.42 29.50
C LYS A 546 11.40 -3.43 30.40
N ALA A 547 11.18 -4.47 31.21
CA ALA A 547 10.05 -4.53 32.14
C ALA A 547 10.08 -3.38 33.16
N ARG A 548 11.26 -3.11 33.76
CA ARG A 548 11.47 -1.97 34.66
C ARG A 548 11.34 -0.64 33.94
N ALA A 549 11.83 -0.53 32.70
CA ALA A 549 11.62 0.66 31.88
C ALA A 549 10.13 0.92 31.60
N ALA A 550 9.32 -0.13 31.37
CA ALA A 550 7.88 0.00 31.19
C ALA A 550 7.22 0.62 32.44
N LEU A 551 7.58 0.15 33.63
CA LEU A 551 7.08 0.70 34.89
C LEU A 551 7.55 2.15 35.11
N ALA A 552 8.81 2.45 34.79
CA ALA A 552 9.37 3.79 34.90
C ALA A 552 8.64 4.79 34.00
N ILE A 553 8.40 4.41 32.73
CA ILE A 553 7.61 5.20 31.78
C ILE A 553 6.17 5.36 32.28
N ALA A 554 5.57 4.32 32.86
CA ALA A 554 4.21 4.37 33.39
C ALA A 554 4.09 5.37 34.55
N LEU A 555 5.05 5.38 35.47
CA LEU A 555 5.08 6.29 36.62
C LEU A 555 5.41 7.72 36.21
N LEU A 556 6.43 7.91 35.38
CA LEU A 556 6.89 9.23 34.96
C LEU A 556 5.89 9.91 34.03
N LEU A 557 5.35 9.18 33.05
CA LEU A 557 4.56 9.72 31.95
C LEU A 557 3.08 9.36 32.00
N GLY A 558 2.61 8.62 33.01
CA GLY A 558 1.22 8.15 33.11
C GLY A 558 0.15 9.25 33.09
N GLY A 559 0.49 10.47 33.48
CA GLY A 559 -0.47 11.58 33.55
C GLY A 559 -1.62 11.22 34.49
N LYS A 560 -2.85 11.07 33.95
CA LYS A 560 -4.01 10.58 34.71
C LYS A 560 -3.86 9.09 35.07
N ARG A 561 -3.52 8.22 34.10
CA ARG A 561 -3.50 6.74 34.19
C ARG A 561 -2.64 6.14 33.06
N ALA A 562 -1.74 5.22 33.39
CA ALA A 562 -0.95 4.41 32.45
C ALA A 562 -1.54 3.00 32.29
N LEU A 563 -1.35 2.41 31.10
CA LEU A 563 -1.72 1.04 30.78
C LEU A 563 -0.52 0.29 30.20
N VAL A 564 0.00 -0.68 30.94
CA VAL A 564 1.00 -1.63 30.48
C VAL A 564 0.29 -2.84 29.88
N VAL A 565 0.53 -3.13 28.62
CA VAL A 565 -0.11 -4.25 27.90
C VAL A 565 0.90 -5.35 27.69
N LEU A 566 0.61 -6.53 28.23
CA LEU A 566 1.52 -7.68 28.21
C LEU A 566 0.92 -8.86 27.45
N LYS A 567 1.74 -9.83 27.06
CA LYS A 567 1.21 -11.18 26.76
C LYS A 567 0.76 -11.84 28.06
N SER A 568 -0.24 -12.72 27.97
CA SER A 568 -0.80 -13.38 29.17
C SER A 568 0.27 -14.13 29.99
N ALA A 569 1.29 -14.70 29.33
CA ALA A 569 2.39 -15.40 29.98
C ALA A 569 3.41 -14.47 30.69
N LEU A 570 3.39 -13.16 30.43
CA LEU A 570 4.33 -12.17 30.99
C LEU A 570 3.77 -11.45 32.22
N VAL A 571 2.50 -11.68 32.57
CA VAL A 571 1.87 -11.00 33.71
C VAL A 571 2.55 -11.40 35.01
N ASP A 572 2.76 -12.70 35.24
CA ASP A 572 3.39 -13.20 36.47
C ASP A 572 4.84 -12.71 36.61
N GLU A 573 5.61 -12.68 35.52
CA GLU A 573 6.98 -12.15 35.51
C GLU A 573 7.02 -10.66 35.84
N MET A 574 6.05 -9.87 35.33
CA MET A 574 5.93 -8.46 35.69
C MET A 574 5.60 -8.29 37.19
N LEU A 575 4.78 -9.16 37.78
CA LEU A 575 4.49 -9.14 39.22
C LEU A 575 5.72 -9.45 40.06
N ILE A 576 6.57 -10.39 39.61
CA ILE A 576 7.86 -10.68 40.24
C ILE A 576 8.76 -9.44 40.21
N GLU A 577 8.89 -8.77 39.06
CA GLU A 577 9.70 -7.54 38.96
C GLU A 577 9.15 -6.40 39.83
N ILE A 578 7.83 -6.24 39.90
CA ILE A 578 7.17 -5.30 40.82
C ILE A 578 7.50 -5.59 42.29
N GLY A 579 7.52 -6.88 42.66
CA GLY A 579 7.93 -7.33 43.99
C GLY A 579 9.39 -6.99 44.29
N LYS A 580 10.30 -7.19 43.33
CA LYS A 580 11.73 -6.87 43.47
C LYS A 580 11.98 -5.38 43.71
N ILE A 581 11.25 -4.50 43.00
CA ILE A 581 11.37 -3.04 43.18
C ILE A 581 10.51 -2.48 44.34
N ARG A 582 9.71 -3.32 45.01
CA ARG A 582 8.83 -2.97 46.13
C ARG A 582 7.87 -1.81 45.82
N LEU A 583 7.25 -1.84 44.64
CA LEU A 583 6.32 -0.79 44.24
C LEU A 583 5.06 -0.79 45.13
N ASP A 584 4.65 0.38 45.61
CA ASP A 584 3.48 0.53 46.48
C ASP A 584 2.22 -0.12 45.86
N PRO A 585 1.60 -1.11 46.52
CA PRO A 585 0.38 -1.75 46.06
C PRO A 585 -0.79 -0.78 45.80
N ALA A 586 -0.81 0.43 46.36
CA ALA A 586 -1.88 1.41 46.12
C ALA A 586 -1.84 2.03 44.71
N ILE A 587 -0.68 2.06 44.05
CA ILE A 587 -0.49 2.80 42.79
C ILE A 587 -0.60 1.94 41.53
N TRP A 588 -0.66 0.60 41.65
CA TRP A 588 -0.75 -0.31 40.51
C TRP A 588 -1.82 -1.39 40.69
N GLN A 589 -2.37 -1.93 39.60
CA GLN A 589 -3.24 -3.13 39.63
C GLN A 589 -3.14 -3.94 38.34
N VAL A 590 -3.54 -5.21 38.40
CA VAL A 590 -3.85 -6.04 37.21
C VAL A 590 -5.34 -5.98 36.93
N ILE A 591 -5.72 -5.63 35.69
CA ILE A 591 -7.12 -5.65 35.25
C ILE A 591 -7.49 -7.08 34.88
N GLU A 592 -8.23 -7.73 35.74
CA GLU A 592 -8.76 -9.08 35.56
C GLU A 592 -10.29 -9.09 35.40
N SER A 593 -10.99 -8.08 35.92
CA SER A 593 -12.44 -8.04 35.85
C SER A 593 -12.97 -6.71 35.31
N PRO A 594 -14.20 -6.67 34.79
CA PRO A 594 -14.86 -5.43 34.39
C PRO A 594 -14.98 -4.41 35.54
N ALA A 595 -15.09 -4.88 36.79
CA ALA A 595 -15.24 -4.03 37.97
C ALA A 595 -14.04 -3.07 38.15
N GLN A 596 -12.82 -3.57 37.91
CA GLN A 596 -11.59 -2.77 38.04
C GLN A 596 -11.47 -1.64 37.01
N LEU A 597 -12.26 -1.68 35.93
CA LEU A 597 -12.33 -0.58 34.98
C LEU A 597 -13.01 0.66 35.57
N GLN A 598 -13.72 0.56 36.70
CA GLN A 598 -14.33 1.72 37.36
C GLN A 598 -13.29 2.49 38.18
N SER A 599 -12.42 1.77 38.90
CA SER A 599 -11.39 2.29 39.81
C SER A 599 -9.97 2.10 39.26
N LEU A 600 -9.67 2.69 38.10
CA LEU A 600 -8.30 2.59 37.55
C LEU A 600 -7.27 3.35 38.40
N ARG A 601 -6.13 2.70 38.65
CA ARG A 601 -4.98 3.22 39.41
C ARG A 601 -4.02 4.00 38.49
N PRO A 602 -2.97 4.67 39.03
CA PRO A 602 -1.93 5.30 38.23
C PRO A 602 -1.29 4.34 37.21
N VAL A 603 -0.96 3.11 37.61
CA VAL A 603 -0.44 2.05 36.73
C VAL A 603 -1.45 0.91 36.63
N ASN A 604 -1.77 0.46 35.42
CA ASN A 604 -2.69 -0.64 35.21
C ASN A 604 -2.05 -1.64 34.25
N ILE A 605 -2.07 -2.92 34.58
CA ILE A 605 -1.51 -4.00 33.79
C ILE A 605 -2.66 -4.81 33.22
N ILE A 606 -2.60 -5.15 31.93
CA ILE A 606 -3.60 -5.98 31.27
C ILE A 606 -2.95 -6.89 30.24
N SER A 607 -3.44 -8.12 30.09
CA SER A 607 -3.01 -8.96 28.97
C SER A 607 -3.67 -8.53 27.65
N VAL A 608 -2.97 -8.66 26.53
CA VAL A 608 -3.49 -8.34 25.20
C VAL A 608 -4.74 -9.16 24.85
N ASP A 609 -4.77 -10.43 25.28
CA ASP A 609 -5.92 -11.33 25.08
C ASP A 609 -7.16 -10.83 25.82
N ARG A 610 -6.99 -10.30 27.03
CA ARG A 610 -8.08 -9.70 27.80
C ARG A 610 -8.48 -8.33 27.25
N LEU A 611 -7.50 -7.54 26.80
CA LEU A 611 -7.75 -6.22 26.22
C LEU A 611 -8.66 -6.29 24.98
N LYS A 612 -8.46 -7.30 24.13
CA LYS A 612 -9.31 -7.55 22.95
C LYS A 612 -10.63 -8.26 23.28
N GLY A 613 -10.69 -8.98 24.39
CA GLY A 613 -11.87 -9.73 24.82
C GLY A 613 -13.09 -8.86 25.16
N PRO A 614 -14.31 -9.43 25.11
CA PRO A 614 -15.52 -8.76 25.54
C PRO A 614 -15.57 -8.59 27.07
N LEU A 615 -16.27 -7.55 27.57
CA LEU A 615 -16.47 -7.38 29.02
C LEU A 615 -17.42 -8.45 29.60
N SER A 616 -18.35 -8.96 28.79
CA SER A 616 -19.35 -9.96 29.18
C SER A 616 -19.79 -10.73 27.94
N SER A 617 -20.12 -12.01 28.12
CA SER A 617 -20.72 -12.86 27.06
C SER A 617 -22.03 -12.29 26.52
N ALA A 618 -22.78 -11.55 27.34
CA ALA A 618 -24.04 -10.91 26.93
C ALA A 618 -23.84 -9.75 25.94
N HIS A 619 -22.66 -9.12 25.91
CA HIS A 619 -22.37 -7.95 25.08
C HIS A 619 -21.04 -8.10 24.33
N PRO A 620 -20.94 -9.02 23.36
CA PRO A 620 -19.67 -9.38 22.71
C PRO A 620 -19.01 -8.22 21.96
N ARG A 621 -19.77 -7.19 21.57
CA ARG A 621 -19.26 -6.00 20.85
C ARG A 621 -18.62 -4.94 21.75
N ILE A 622 -18.70 -5.07 23.08
CA ILE A 622 -18.10 -4.13 24.02
C ILE A 622 -16.86 -4.80 24.63
N THR A 623 -15.69 -4.35 24.21
CA THR A 623 -14.39 -4.87 24.63
C THR A 623 -13.73 -4.01 25.71
N TYR A 624 -12.77 -4.56 26.44
CA TYR A 624 -11.97 -3.82 27.41
C TYR A 624 -11.29 -2.60 26.76
N ALA A 625 -10.71 -2.78 25.57
CA ALA A 625 -10.15 -1.70 24.77
C ALA A 625 -11.15 -0.55 24.51
N LYS A 626 -12.38 -0.88 24.12
CA LYS A 626 -13.45 0.11 23.89
C LYS A 626 -13.81 0.88 25.17
N LYS A 627 -13.87 0.20 26.32
CA LYS A 627 -14.18 0.84 27.61
C LYS A 627 -13.02 1.68 28.16
N LEU A 628 -11.78 1.35 27.81
CA LEU A 628 -10.57 2.09 28.17
C LEU A 628 -10.27 3.27 27.23
N ARG A 629 -10.95 3.35 26.08
CA ARG A 629 -10.77 4.39 25.07
C ARG A 629 -10.77 5.80 25.68
N ARG A 630 -9.68 6.55 25.46
CA ARG A 630 -9.46 7.92 25.96
C ARG A 630 -9.43 8.08 27.50
N ARG A 631 -9.55 7.00 28.28
CA ARG A 631 -9.42 7.02 29.76
C ARG A 631 -7.98 6.80 30.24
N VAL A 632 -7.12 6.31 29.34
CA VAL A 632 -5.69 6.09 29.56
C VAL A 632 -4.89 7.21 28.88
N GLY A 633 -3.95 7.81 29.61
CA GLY A 633 -3.06 8.85 29.09
C GLY A 633 -1.88 8.29 28.30
N THR A 634 -1.33 7.17 28.79
CA THR A 634 -0.10 6.54 28.29
C THR A 634 -0.29 5.04 28.14
N ILE A 635 0.00 4.49 26.97
CA ILE A 635 -0.04 3.04 26.71
C ILE A 635 1.36 2.52 26.40
N ILE A 636 1.70 1.39 27.01
CA ILE A 636 3.02 0.78 26.96
C ILE A 636 2.84 -0.71 26.63
N PRO A 637 2.68 -1.07 25.34
CA PRO A 637 2.71 -2.45 24.92
C PRO A 637 4.12 -3.01 25.06
N ASP A 638 4.30 -4.04 25.88
CA ASP A 638 5.53 -4.82 25.90
C ASP A 638 5.47 -5.94 24.86
N GLU A 639 6.64 -6.37 24.39
CA GLU A 639 6.74 -7.27 23.23
C GLU A 639 5.89 -6.80 22.04
N ALA A 640 5.98 -5.50 21.73
CA ALA A 640 5.13 -4.79 20.78
C ALA A 640 5.31 -5.19 19.31
N HIS A 641 6.16 -6.18 19.02
CA HIS A 641 6.34 -6.74 17.68
C HIS A 641 5.03 -7.27 17.07
N PHE A 642 4.02 -7.64 17.89
CA PHE A 642 2.70 -8.05 17.39
C PHE A 642 1.98 -6.91 16.66
N LEU A 643 2.37 -5.65 16.92
CA LEU A 643 1.86 -4.48 16.20
C LEU A 643 2.33 -4.39 14.75
N GLY A 644 3.29 -5.22 14.32
CA GLY A 644 3.76 -5.28 12.93
C GLY A 644 2.65 -5.58 11.92
N ASN A 645 1.58 -6.27 12.35
CA ASN A 645 0.38 -6.46 11.54
C ASN A 645 -0.82 -5.73 12.16
N ILE A 646 -1.28 -4.68 11.50
CA ILE A 646 -2.35 -3.80 12.00
C ILE A 646 -3.75 -4.44 11.94
N ASP A 647 -3.93 -5.46 11.10
CA ASP A 647 -5.22 -6.09 10.83
C ASP A 647 -5.59 -7.15 11.89
N THR A 648 -4.64 -7.48 12.77
CA THR A 648 -4.91 -8.38 13.89
C THR A 648 -5.82 -7.72 14.93
N GLU A 649 -6.66 -8.54 15.57
CA GLU A 649 -7.50 -8.07 16.68
C GLU A 649 -6.66 -7.48 17.84
N GLN A 650 -5.46 -8.03 18.07
CA GLN A 650 -4.53 -7.57 19.10
C GLN A 650 -4.08 -6.13 18.81
N SER A 651 -3.59 -5.86 17.60
CA SER A 651 -3.24 -4.51 17.15
C SER A 651 -4.44 -3.57 17.22
N SER A 652 -5.58 -4.00 16.68
CA SER A 652 -6.82 -3.20 16.70
C SER A 652 -7.23 -2.80 18.12
N ALA A 653 -7.16 -3.72 19.09
CA ALA A 653 -7.49 -3.46 20.49
C ALA A 653 -6.54 -2.43 21.13
N VAL A 654 -5.23 -2.54 20.89
CA VAL A 654 -4.24 -1.58 21.41
C VAL A 654 -4.45 -0.19 20.80
N TRP A 655 -4.66 -0.09 19.49
CA TRP A 655 -4.98 1.17 18.81
C TRP A 655 -6.29 1.79 19.31
N GLN A 656 -7.31 0.98 19.59
CA GLN A 656 -8.63 1.43 20.03
C GLN A 656 -8.60 2.18 21.37
N VAL A 657 -7.63 1.90 22.25
CA VAL A 657 -7.44 2.63 23.53
C VAL A 657 -7.23 4.14 23.29
N SER A 658 -6.65 4.53 22.15
CA SER A 658 -6.48 5.94 21.74
C SER A 658 -5.73 6.79 22.79
N ALA A 659 -4.68 6.25 23.41
CA ALA A 659 -3.85 6.97 24.37
C ALA A 659 -3.04 8.09 23.69
N LYS A 660 -2.75 9.17 24.43
CA LYS A 660 -2.02 10.33 23.90
C LYS A 660 -0.51 10.05 23.77
N ARG A 661 0.05 9.31 24.73
CA ARG A 661 1.44 8.87 24.75
C ARG A 661 1.51 7.38 24.46
N ARG A 662 2.44 6.97 23.60
CA ARG A 662 2.54 5.61 23.05
C ARG A 662 4.00 5.19 23.03
N PHE A 663 4.33 4.23 23.90
CA PHE A 663 5.70 3.74 24.06
C PHE A 663 5.71 2.22 23.92
N PRO A 664 5.65 1.67 22.70
CA PRO A 664 5.87 0.25 22.48
C PRO A 664 7.30 -0.15 22.81
N LEU A 665 7.47 -1.28 23.50
CA LEU A 665 8.75 -1.89 23.86
C LEU A 665 8.93 -3.16 23.04
N THR A 666 10.07 -3.33 22.37
CA THR A 666 10.39 -4.57 21.63
C THR A 666 11.89 -4.73 21.47
N GLY A 667 12.42 -5.95 21.55
CA GLY A 667 13.84 -6.18 21.20
C GLY A 667 14.13 -6.22 19.70
N THR A 668 13.07 -6.34 18.90
CA THR A 668 13.15 -6.59 17.45
C THR A 668 12.05 -5.77 16.77
N PRO A 669 12.31 -4.47 16.49
CA PRO A 669 11.33 -3.56 15.88
C PRO A 669 10.93 -3.91 14.43
N ALA A 670 11.75 -4.66 13.70
CA ALA A 670 11.42 -5.28 12.42
C ALA A 670 11.62 -6.81 12.51
N GLY A 671 10.79 -7.58 11.82
CA GLY A 671 10.77 -9.05 11.93
C GLY A 671 11.48 -9.78 10.79
N ASN A 672 11.18 -9.40 9.55
CA ASN A 672 11.65 -10.10 8.35
C ASN A 672 12.01 -9.13 7.22
N TYR A 673 11.26 -8.04 7.05
CA TYR A 673 11.44 -7.13 5.91
C TYR A 673 11.51 -5.68 6.38
N PRO A 674 12.11 -4.77 5.59
CA PRO A 674 12.18 -3.34 5.92
C PRO A 674 10.81 -2.73 6.27
N ARG A 675 9.75 -3.13 5.57
CA ARG A 675 8.39 -2.64 5.85
C ARG A 675 7.82 -3.04 7.22
N ASP A 676 8.37 -4.07 7.87
CA ASP A 676 7.73 -4.66 9.06
C ASP A 676 7.70 -3.69 10.26
N CYS A 677 8.60 -2.71 10.31
CA CYS A 677 8.59 -1.70 11.36
C CYS A 677 7.53 -0.60 11.12
N HIS A 678 6.97 -0.48 9.91
CA HIS A 678 6.11 0.64 9.52
C HIS A 678 4.87 0.75 10.40
N ALA A 679 4.18 -0.36 10.67
CA ALA A 679 2.99 -0.36 11.53
C ALA A 679 3.33 0.03 12.98
N LEU A 680 4.50 -0.36 13.48
CA LEU A 680 5.01 -0.01 14.79
C LEU A 680 5.32 1.49 14.90
N LEU A 681 5.98 2.04 13.88
CA LEU A 681 6.26 3.48 13.77
C LEU A 681 4.97 4.30 13.66
N ALA A 682 4.02 3.87 12.82
CA ALA A 682 2.72 4.52 12.70
C ALA A 682 1.93 4.46 14.03
N PHE A 683 2.06 3.38 14.80
CA PHE A 683 1.48 3.31 16.14
C PHE A 683 2.13 4.30 17.10
N ALA A 684 3.46 4.36 17.18
CA ALA A 684 4.16 5.29 18.06
C ALA A 684 3.92 6.75 17.63
N GLY A 685 4.29 7.09 16.39
CA GLY A 685 4.26 8.46 15.87
C GLY A 685 2.90 8.98 15.44
N GLY A 686 1.95 8.08 15.20
CA GLY A 686 0.68 8.44 14.60
C GLY A 686 0.71 8.27 13.09
N ASP A 687 -0.45 7.90 12.57
CA ASP A 687 -0.68 7.59 11.16
C ASP A 687 -0.67 8.87 10.32
N GLY A 688 0.42 9.10 9.57
CA GLY A 688 0.59 10.22 8.62
C GLY A 688 0.61 11.59 9.29
N THR A 689 1.57 11.82 10.19
CA THR A 689 1.80 13.07 10.93
C THR A 689 3.03 13.82 10.40
N ALA A 690 3.20 15.09 10.76
CA ALA A 690 4.34 15.88 10.29
C ALA A 690 5.71 15.34 10.73
N ALA A 691 5.77 14.58 11.83
CA ALA A 691 6.99 13.91 12.28
C ALA A 691 7.10 12.46 11.77
N GLN A 692 5.98 11.82 11.43
CA GLN A 692 5.92 10.47 10.85
C GLN A 692 5.05 10.54 9.58
N PRO A 693 5.61 11.00 8.45
CA PRO A 693 4.80 11.32 7.26
C PRO A 693 4.28 10.07 6.56
N TYR A 694 4.92 8.91 6.76
CA TYR A 694 4.54 7.63 6.17
C TYR A 694 3.27 7.06 6.83
N GLY A 695 2.10 7.52 6.42
CA GLY A 695 0.82 6.97 6.88
C GLY A 695 0.66 5.49 6.55
N TYR A 696 0.19 4.69 7.50
CA TYR A 696 -0.16 3.30 7.27
C TYR A 696 -1.57 3.17 6.67
N ARG A 697 -2.56 3.88 7.23
CA ARG A 697 -3.94 3.92 6.69
C ARG A 697 -4.26 5.22 5.97
N ARG A 698 -3.35 6.18 6.01
CA ARG A 698 -3.45 7.51 5.37
C ARG A 698 -2.44 7.67 4.24
N TYR A 699 -2.54 8.79 3.53
CA TYR A 699 -1.52 9.19 2.55
C TYR A 699 -0.16 9.42 3.20
N TYR A 700 0.87 9.36 2.37
CA TYR A 700 2.15 9.96 2.67
C TYR A 700 1.97 11.47 2.80
N LEU A 701 2.33 12.03 3.95
CA LEU A 701 2.15 13.45 4.24
C LEU A 701 3.24 14.30 3.56
N ASP A 702 3.12 14.46 2.24
CA ASP A 702 4.01 15.31 1.46
C ASP A 702 3.65 16.80 1.66
N PRO A 703 4.61 17.70 1.94
CA PRO A 703 4.36 19.13 2.08
C PRO A 703 3.67 19.78 0.87
N GLY A 704 3.91 19.28 -0.35
CA GLY A 704 3.30 19.73 -1.61
C GLY A 704 1.80 19.46 -1.71
N LEU A 705 1.26 18.57 -0.86
CA LEU A 705 -0.18 18.28 -0.77
C LEU A 705 -1.02 19.47 -0.31
N ARG A 706 -0.39 20.55 0.19
CA ARG A 706 -1.07 21.83 0.38
C ARG A 706 -1.74 22.33 -0.91
N HIS A 707 -1.21 21.99 -2.08
CA HIS A 707 -1.62 22.56 -3.37
C HIS A 707 -2.13 21.55 -4.41
N SER A 708 -1.68 20.29 -4.36
CA SER A 708 -1.82 19.33 -5.46
C SER A 708 -2.24 17.93 -4.96
N MET A 709 -3.27 17.80 -4.12
CA MET A 709 -3.73 16.47 -3.64
C MET A 709 -4.06 15.47 -4.77
N ALA A 710 -4.08 15.93 -6.03
CA ALA A 710 -4.23 15.17 -7.28
C ALA A 710 -3.35 13.91 -7.42
N LEU A 711 -2.20 13.81 -6.74
CA LEU A 711 -1.32 12.63 -6.77
C LEU A 711 -0.93 12.16 -5.35
N ALA A 712 -1.88 12.22 -4.41
CA ALA A 712 -1.64 11.79 -3.03
C ALA A 712 -1.39 10.26 -2.94
N GLU A 713 -0.13 9.84 -2.85
CA GLU A 713 0.26 8.44 -2.65
C GLU A 713 -0.16 7.93 -1.25
N ARG A 714 -0.56 6.65 -1.14
CA ARG A 714 -0.77 6.01 0.18
C ARG A 714 0.58 5.90 0.89
N GLY A 715 0.65 6.18 2.19
CA GLY A 715 1.95 6.16 2.88
C GLY A 715 2.58 4.76 2.95
N ILE A 716 1.78 3.70 2.91
CA ILE A 716 2.27 2.32 2.77
C ILE A 716 2.93 2.08 1.41
N ASP A 717 2.38 2.64 0.33
CA ASP A 717 2.97 2.52 -1.01
C ASP A 717 4.30 3.27 -1.06
N ARG A 718 4.38 4.46 -0.43
CA ARG A 718 5.63 5.22 -0.31
C ARG A 718 6.71 4.39 0.39
N VAL A 719 6.39 3.76 1.51
CA VAL A 719 7.35 2.89 2.24
C VAL A 719 7.83 1.74 1.38
N LEU A 720 6.92 1.05 0.68
CA LEU A 720 7.28 -0.06 -0.20
C LEU A 720 8.17 0.41 -1.35
N ASN A 721 7.85 1.54 -1.98
CA ASN A 721 8.57 2.06 -3.14
C ASN A 721 9.94 2.63 -2.76
N THR A 722 10.10 3.20 -1.56
CA THR A 722 11.35 3.84 -1.14
C THR A 722 12.31 2.86 -0.44
N PHE A 723 11.81 1.91 0.35
CA PHE A 723 12.65 1.13 1.27
C PHE A 723 12.70 -0.37 0.98
N CYS A 724 11.74 -0.93 0.23
CA CYS A 724 11.72 -2.35 -0.08
C CYS A 724 12.35 -2.63 -1.44
N ASP A 725 13.26 -3.60 -1.48
CA ASP A 725 13.84 -4.09 -2.73
C ASP A 725 12.99 -5.23 -3.31
N PHE A 726 12.74 -5.20 -4.62
CA PHE A 726 11.89 -6.15 -5.34
C PHE A 726 12.62 -6.71 -6.56
N VAL A 727 12.88 -8.02 -6.55
CA VAL A 727 13.57 -8.72 -7.63
C VAL A 727 12.58 -9.57 -8.43
N TRP A 728 12.83 -9.71 -9.73
CA TRP A 728 12.05 -10.59 -10.60
C TRP A 728 12.39 -12.06 -10.34
N VAL A 729 11.38 -12.91 -10.20
CA VAL A 729 11.56 -14.33 -9.86
C VAL A 729 11.98 -15.17 -11.08
N THR A 730 11.61 -14.77 -12.29
CA THR A 730 11.84 -15.52 -13.52
C THR A 730 12.61 -14.69 -14.54
N ARG A 731 13.69 -15.24 -15.12
CA ARG A 731 14.48 -14.61 -16.21
C ARG A 731 13.73 -14.49 -17.55
N GLU A 732 12.62 -15.20 -17.73
CA GLU A 732 11.92 -15.31 -19.02
C GLU A 732 11.11 -14.07 -19.44
N PHE A 733 11.05 -13.00 -18.64
CA PHE A 733 10.17 -11.86 -18.95
C PHE A 733 10.73 -10.48 -18.57
N GLU A 734 12.05 -10.28 -18.66
CA GLU A 734 12.61 -8.93 -18.56
C GLU A 734 12.14 -8.03 -19.72
N ASP A 735 11.91 -8.60 -20.90
CA ASP A 735 11.53 -7.85 -22.11
C ASP A 735 10.01 -7.56 -22.22
N GLU A 736 9.15 -8.39 -21.61
CA GLU A 736 7.69 -8.24 -21.72
C GLU A 736 7.01 -7.57 -20.50
N LEU A 737 7.76 -7.28 -19.42
CA LEU A 737 7.24 -6.75 -18.13
C LEU A 737 6.11 -7.60 -17.50
N LYS A 738 5.96 -8.87 -17.90
CA LYS A 738 4.95 -9.80 -17.39
C LYS A 738 5.58 -10.83 -16.46
N GLY A 739 5.49 -10.60 -15.15
CA GLY A 739 6.00 -11.56 -14.14
C GLY A 739 5.65 -11.13 -12.72
N ALA A 740 5.95 -11.98 -11.74
CA ALA A 740 5.79 -11.64 -10.33
C ALA A 740 7.10 -11.14 -9.74
N LYS A 741 7.11 -9.91 -9.21
CA LYS A 741 8.20 -9.41 -8.37
C LYS A 741 8.06 -9.97 -6.96
N ARG A 742 9.16 -10.37 -6.34
CA ARG A 742 9.21 -10.75 -4.92
C ARG A 742 10.14 -9.83 -4.17
N GLU A 743 9.72 -9.46 -2.97
CA GLU A 743 10.53 -8.64 -2.09
C GLU A 743 11.71 -9.45 -1.54
N VAL A 744 12.87 -8.82 -1.53
CA VAL A 744 14.08 -9.33 -0.90
C VAL A 744 14.21 -8.70 0.50
N PRO A 745 14.69 -9.43 1.52
CA PRO A 745 15.00 -8.86 2.83
C PRO A 745 16.26 -7.97 2.75
N ARG A 746 16.18 -6.87 1.98
CA ARG A 746 17.24 -5.90 1.74
C ARG A 746 16.61 -4.50 1.74
N ILE A 747 17.32 -3.54 2.33
CA ILE A 747 16.89 -2.14 2.36
C ILE A 747 17.41 -1.44 1.10
N ALA A 748 16.51 -0.91 0.28
CA ALA A 748 16.88 -0.23 -0.97
C ALA A 748 17.55 1.14 -0.74
N ASN A 749 16.95 2.00 0.10
CA ASN A 749 17.47 3.33 0.43
C ASN A 749 17.83 3.41 1.92
N LEU A 750 19.03 2.92 2.25
CA LEU A 750 19.46 2.73 3.64
C LEU A 750 19.56 4.05 4.43
N ALA A 751 20.08 5.11 3.81
CA ALA A 751 20.25 6.41 4.46
C ALA A 751 18.90 7.04 4.83
N GLU A 752 17.94 7.10 3.90
CA GLU A 752 16.59 7.59 4.20
C GLU A 752 15.85 6.68 5.19
N TYR A 753 16.09 5.37 5.14
CA TYR A 753 15.52 4.44 6.10
C TYR A 753 16.04 4.71 7.52
N ARG A 754 17.36 4.90 7.70
CA ARG A 754 17.96 5.29 8.99
C ARG A 754 17.43 6.64 9.48
N GLN A 755 17.28 7.63 8.60
CA GLN A 755 16.66 8.93 8.94
C GLN A 755 15.20 8.79 9.35
N MET A 756 14.43 7.92 8.70
CA MET A 756 13.06 7.62 9.08
C MET A 756 13.00 6.97 10.48
N LEU A 757 13.97 6.12 10.85
CA LEU A 757 13.99 5.42 12.13
C LEU A 757 14.47 6.27 13.31
N ALA A 758 15.50 7.10 13.10
CA ALA A 758 16.24 7.77 14.18
C ALA A 758 15.38 8.61 15.17
N PRO A 759 14.33 9.35 14.73
CA PRO A 759 13.47 10.11 15.65
C PRO A 759 12.53 9.26 16.51
N TRP A 760 12.37 7.98 16.15
CA TRP A 760 11.35 7.09 16.69
C TRP A 760 11.91 5.90 17.46
N ILE A 761 13.08 5.40 17.09
CA ILE A 761 13.66 4.19 17.68
C ILE A 761 14.74 4.58 18.69
N LYS A 762 14.53 4.25 19.96
CA LYS A 762 15.58 4.29 20.98
C LYS A 762 16.21 2.91 21.12
N ARG A 763 17.35 2.71 20.46
CA ARG A 763 18.06 1.42 20.36
C ARG A 763 19.25 1.40 21.33
N ARG A 764 19.44 0.26 22.02
CA ARG A 764 20.59 -0.02 22.90
C ARG A 764 21.03 -1.46 22.71
N VAL A 765 22.34 -1.69 22.65
CA VAL A 765 22.96 -3.01 22.44
C VAL A 765 23.95 -3.34 23.55
N PRO A 766 24.16 -4.61 23.92
CA PRO A 766 24.96 -4.98 25.10
C PRO A 766 26.41 -4.46 25.09
N LYS A 767 27.06 -4.44 23.92
CA LYS A 767 28.47 -4.00 23.77
C LYS A 767 28.65 -2.49 23.66
N GLU A 768 27.58 -1.72 23.60
CA GLU A 768 27.64 -0.26 23.58
C GLU A 768 28.30 0.25 24.88
N PRO A 769 29.23 1.22 24.86
CA PRO A 769 30.01 1.63 26.04
C PRO A 769 29.17 1.96 27.27
N ASP A 770 28.10 2.74 27.10
CA ASP A 770 27.19 3.13 28.20
C ASP A 770 26.44 1.93 28.79
N VAL A 771 26.13 0.91 27.97
CA VAL A 771 25.44 -0.31 28.40
C VAL A 771 26.42 -1.26 29.06
N ALA A 772 27.57 -1.51 28.43
CA ALA A 772 28.63 -2.39 28.89
C ALA A 772 29.21 -1.95 30.24
N SER A 773 29.20 -0.64 30.53
CA SER A 773 29.60 -0.09 31.84
C SER A 773 28.71 -0.56 33.00
N CYS A 774 27.46 -0.91 32.72
CA CYS A 774 26.44 -1.25 33.72
C CYS A 774 26.02 -2.73 33.67
N VAL A 775 26.20 -3.38 32.51
CA VAL A 775 25.67 -4.71 32.24
C VAL A 775 26.65 -5.49 31.39
N THR A 776 27.15 -6.59 31.93
CA THR A 776 27.90 -7.59 31.15
C THR A 776 26.94 -8.70 30.75
N ILE A 777 26.75 -8.89 29.45
CA ILE A 777 26.03 -10.05 28.88
C ILE A 777 27.05 -10.79 28.03
N PRO A 778 27.32 -12.08 28.29
CA PRO A 778 28.22 -12.85 27.46
C PRO A 778 27.67 -12.95 26.04
N GLU A 779 28.56 -12.93 25.05
CA GLU A 779 28.18 -13.28 23.69
C GLU A 779 28.13 -14.79 23.53
N PRO A 780 27.12 -15.33 22.84
CA PRO A 780 27.10 -16.74 22.54
C PRO A 780 28.19 -17.07 21.54
N THR A 781 28.91 -18.17 21.77
CA THR A 781 29.75 -18.77 20.73
C THR A 781 28.85 -19.49 19.74
N HIS A 782 28.78 -19.02 18.50
CA HIS A 782 27.99 -19.66 17.45
C HIS A 782 28.80 -20.79 16.80
N VAL A 783 28.28 -22.01 16.85
CA VAL A 783 28.90 -23.20 16.24
C VAL A 783 27.96 -23.76 15.18
N GLN A 784 28.41 -23.84 13.93
CA GLN A 784 27.65 -24.46 12.85
C GLN A 784 28.09 -25.90 12.65
N HIS A 785 27.12 -26.81 12.59
CA HIS A 785 27.33 -28.23 12.33
C HIS A 785 26.66 -28.57 11.00
N LEU A 786 27.49 -28.78 9.98
CA LEU A 786 27.06 -29.22 8.67
C LEU A 786 26.98 -30.75 8.66
N ILE A 787 25.78 -31.27 8.37
CA ILE A 787 25.46 -32.69 8.45
C ILE A 787 25.12 -33.21 7.06
N GLU A 788 25.84 -34.23 6.61
CA GLU A 788 25.51 -34.95 5.37
C GLU A 788 24.29 -35.87 5.56
N PHE A 789 23.62 -36.20 4.46
CA PHE A 789 22.58 -37.22 4.47
C PHE A 789 23.16 -38.63 4.61
N ASP A 790 22.44 -39.52 5.28
CA ASP A 790 22.60 -40.95 5.04
C ASP A 790 21.90 -41.33 3.74
N MET A 791 22.37 -42.35 3.03
CA MET A 791 21.78 -42.76 1.76
C MET A 791 20.27 -43.07 1.86
N SER A 792 19.82 -43.75 2.92
CA SER A 792 18.39 -44.04 3.13
C SER A 792 17.56 -42.77 3.35
N HIS A 793 18.11 -41.79 4.07
CA HIS A 793 17.46 -40.50 4.32
C HIS A 793 17.46 -39.62 3.06
N LEU A 794 18.57 -39.60 2.32
CA LEU A 794 18.72 -38.88 1.06
C LEU A 794 17.64 -39.32 0.07
N LEU A 795 17.50 -40.63 -0.17
CA LEU A 795 16.49 -41.17 -1.08
C LEU A 795 15.07 -40.75 -0.68
N HIS A 796 14.73 -40.83 0.61
CA HIS A 796 13.43 -40.38 1.10
C HIS A 796 13.21 -38.88 0.86
N TYR A 797 14.21 -38.06 1.17
CA TYR A 797 14.17 -36.61 0.96
C TYR A 797 14.03 -36.24 -0.52
N LEU A 798 14.73 -36.96 -1.41
CA LEU A 798 14.66 -36.77 -2.86
C LEU A 798 13.28 -37.02 -3.42
N VAL A 799 12.63 -38.13 -3.05
CA VAL A 799 11.27 -38.45 -3.50
C VAL A 799 10.29 -37.33 -3.15
N VAL A 800 10.31 -36.85 -1.90
CA VAL A 800 9.41 -35.77 -1.46
C VAL A 800 9.73 -34.44 -2.18
N SER A 801 11.00 -34.16 -2.41
CA SER A 801 11.45 -32.93 -3.07
C SER A 801 11.11 -32.92 -4.57
N GLU A 802 11.26 -34.07 -5.24
CA GLU A 802 10.92 -34.23 -6.65
C GLU A 802 9.41 -34.18 -6.90
N ASP A 803 8.61 -34.79 -6.02
CA ASP A 803 7.14 -34.69 -6.05
C ASP A 803 6.68 -33.23 -5.95
N PHE A 804 7.27 -32.46 -5.03
CA PHE A 804 7.00 -31.03 -4.92
C PHE A 804 7.44 -30.26 -6.17
N SER A 805 8.66 -30.50 -6.65
CA SER A 805 9.24 -29.82 -7.81
C SER A 805 8.41 -30.06 -9.08
N SER A 806 8.08 -31.32 -9.37
CA SER A 806 7.28 -31.72 -10.52
C SER A 806 5.89 -31.08 -10.50
N TRP A 807 5.23 -31.11 -9.34
CA TRP A 807 3.94 -30.45 -9.16
C TRP A 807 4.03 -28.93 -9.34
N TYR A 808 5.08 -28.31 -8.81
CA TYR A 808 5.27 -26.86 -8.89
C TYR A 808 5.52 -26.41 -10.33
N MET A 809 6.38 -27.11 -11.08
CA MET A 809 6.67 -26.80 -12.49
C MET A 809 5.45 -27.02 -13.39
N ALA A 810 4.73 -28.13 -13.23
CA ALA A 810 3.51 -28.38 -14.01
C ALA A 810 2.45 -27.27 -13.83
N GLY A 811 2.33 -26.72 -12.62
CA GLY A 811 1.43 -25.59 -12.36
C GLY A 811 1.85 -24.28 -13.04
N LEU A 812 3.16 -24.07 -13.26
CA LEU A 812 3.68 -22.90 -13.98
C LEU A 812 3.39 -23.01 -15.49
N ASP A 813 3.64 -24.18 -16.07
CA ASP A 813 3.44 -24.43 -17.51
C ASP A 813 1.96 -24.35 -17.93
N GLU A 814 1.05 -24.77 -17.04
CA GLU A 814 -0.40 -24.72 -17.29
C GLU A 814 -1.03 -23.32 -17.08
N GLY A 815 -0.24 -22.30 -16.70
CA GLY A 815 -0.75 -20.96 -16.38
C GLY A 815 -1.72 -20.93 -15.18
N LYS A 816 -1.78 -22.01 -14.39
CA LYS A 816 -2.65 -22.10 -13.21
C LYS A 816 -2.01 -21.36 -12.04
N ARG A 817 -2.78 -20.47 -11.41
CA ARG A 817 -2.38 -19.87 -10.13
C ARG A 817 -2.36 -20.96 -9.04
N ASN A 818 -1.16 -21.47 -8.74
CA ASN A 818 -0.96 -22.39 -7.61
C ASN A 818 -1.43 -21.74 -6.30
N ASN A 819 -2.32 -22.42 -5.57
CA ASN A 819 -2.83 -21.95 -4.29
C ASN A 819 -1.68 -21.87 -3.26
N LEU A 820 -1.50 -20.71 -2.61
CA LEU A 820 -0.49 -20.49 -1.58
C LEU A 820 -0.52 -21.56 -0.47
N VAL A 821 -1.71 -22.01 -0.08
CA VAL A 821 -1.87 -23.07 0.93
C VAL A 821 -1.24 -24.38 0.47
N ALA A 822 -1.39 -24.73 -0.82
CA ALA A 822 -0.82 -25.94 -1.39
C ALA A 822 0.71 -25.87 -1.51
N ILE A 823 1.26 -24.68 -1.81
CA ILE A 823 2.71 -24.44 -1.83
C ILE A 823 3.28 -24.59 -0.42
N LEU A 824 2.70 -23.91 0.57
CA LEU A 824 3.17 -23.96 1.96
C LEU A 824 3.08 -25.38 2.54
N ALA A 825 2.02 -26.13 2.24
CA ALA A 825 1.87 -27.50 2.69
C ALA A 825 2.97 -28.42 2.15
N ARG A 826 3.38 -28.25 0.89
CA ARG A 826 4.43 -29.08 0.29
C ARG A 826 5.84 -28.64 0.67
N ILE A 827 6.11 -27.34 0.83
CA ILE A 827 7.34 -26.85 1.47
C ILE A 827 7.47 -27.49 2.86
N LYS A 828 6.37 -27.50 3.62
CA LYS A 828 6.36 -28.15 4.93
C LYS A 828 6.64 -29.64 4.86
N ALA A 829 6.17 -30.34 3.82
CA ALA A 829 6.50 -31.75 3.60
C ALA A 829 8.01 -31.96 3.37
N VAL A 830 8.67 -31.11 2.57
CA VAL A 830 10.12 -31.14 2.37
C VAL A 830 10.87 -30.86 3.68
N GLU A 831 10.43 -29.88 4.48
CA GLU A 831 11.01 -29.64 5.81
C GLU A 831 10.87 -30.84 6.75
N ILE A 832 9.71 -31.51 6.73
CA ILE A 832 9.45 -32.72 7.52
C ILE A 832 10.37 -33.85 7.04
N ALA A 833 10.49 -34.06 5.73
CA ALA A 833 11.38 -35.08 5.17
C ALA A 833 12.84 -34.85 5.58
N ASN A 834 13.29 -33.60 5.69
CA ASN A 834 14.63 -33.28 6.18
C ASN A 834 14.79 -33.49 7.69
N ASN A 835 13.87 -32.95 8.50
CA ASN A 835 14.09 -32.80 9.94
C ASN A 835 13.42 -33.88 10.81
N PHE A 836 12.28 -34.43 10.38
CA PHE A 836 11.54 -35.46 11.11
C PHE A 836 10.75 -36.38 10.15
N PRO A 837 11.45 -37.14 9.28
CA PRO A 837 10.81 -37.98 8.24
C PRO A 837 9.92 -39.09 8.83
N GLN A 838 10.11 -39.45 10.10
CA GLN A 838 9.26 -40.42 10.82
C GLN A 838 7.84 -39.91 11.10
N HIS A 839 7.57 -38.61 10.89
CA HIS A 839 6.22 -38.05 11.02
C HIS A 839 5.26 -38.50 9.92
N ALA A 840 5.80 -38.75 8.71
CA ALA A 840 4.99 -38.87 7.52
C ALA A 840 4.11 -40.13 7.58
N LYS A 841 2.79 -39.95 7.40
CA LYS A 841 1.83 -41.04 7.15
C LYS A 841 1.96 -41.51 5.70
N ALA A 842 3.15 -41.99 5.33
CA ALA A 842 3.41 -42.57 4.01
C ALA A 842 3.17 -44.09 4.03
N ALA A 843 2.95 -44.69 2.85
CA ALA A 843 2.78 -46.14 2.70
C ALA A 843 4.00 -46.94 3.19
N LYS A 844 5.21 -46.35 3.08
CA LYS A 844 6.43 -46.78 3.80
C LYS A 844 6.96 -45.60 4.63
N PRO A 845 6.74 -45.56 5.95
CA PRO A 845 7.30 -44.52 6.80
C PRO A 845 8.82 -44.73 6.93
N TYR A 846 9.59 -43.66 6.85
CA TYR A 846 11.01 -43.70 7.22
C TYR A 846 11.10 -44.00 8.73
N ALA A 847 11.84 -45.04 9.11
CA ALA A 847 11.84 -45.56 10.49
C ALA A 847 13.16 -45.36 11.24
N GLU A 848 14.27 -45.21 10.51
CA GLU A 848 15.62 -45.08 11.07
C GLU A 848 15.84 -43.68 11.68
N LEU A 849 16.91 -43.49 12.46
CA LEU A 849 17.33 -42.15 12.87
C LEU A 849 18.16 -41.51 11.76
N THR A 850 17.83 -40.27 11.40
CA THR A 850 18.66 -39.49 10.47
C THR A 850 20.01 -39.16 11.12
N ARG A 851 21.06 -38.94 10.32
CA ARG A 851 22.36 -38.47 10.83
C ARG A 851 22.20 -37.20 11.68
N LYS A 852 21.29 -36.31 11.30
CA LYS A 852 20.95 -35.09 12.06
C LYS A 852 20.41 -35.39 13.45
N GLN A 853 19.48 -36.35 13.58
CA GLN A 853 18.93 -36.78 14.87
C GLN A 853 19.99 -37.47 15.73
N ARG A 854 20.80 -38.36 15.13
CA ARG A 854 21.91 -39.02 15.82
C ARG A 854 22.90 -38.00 16.38
N PHE A 855 23.32 -37.05 15.56
CA PHE A 855 24.18 -35.94 15.97
C PHE A 855 23.59 -35.16 17.16
N CYS A 856 22.30 -34.82 17.13
CA CYS A 856 21.68 -34.11 18.24
C CYS A 856 21.70 -34.93 19.54
N ILE A 857 21.39 -36.23 19.47
CA ILE A 857 21.40 -37.12 20.64
C ILE A 857 22.84 -37.25 21.19
N ASP A 858 23.81 -37.50 20.31
CA ASP A 858 25.22 -37.64 20.66
C ASP A 858 25.78 -36.36 21.27
N LYS A 859 25.47 -35.19 20.70
CA LYS A 859 25.91 -33.90 21.22
C LYS A 859 25.28 -33.58 22.57
N LEU A 860 24.00 -33.88 22.76
CA LEU A 860 23.35 -33.69 24.07
C LEU A 860 23.97 -34.60 25.14
N GLU A 861 24.27 -35.85 24.81
CA GLU A 861 24.99 -36.76 25.71
C GLU A 861 26.39 -36.25 26.07
N GLU A 862 27.16 -35.80 25.08
CA GLU A 862 28.49 -35.21 25.28
C GLU A 862 28.43 -34.04 26.27
N LEU A 863 27.49 -33.11 26.05
CA LEU A 863 27.32 -31.93 26.90
C LEU A 863 26.92 -32.32 28.34
N VAL A 864 25.97 -33.24 28.50
CA VAL A 864 25.56 -33.70 29.84
C VAL A 864 26.70 -34.40 30.58
N LYS A 865 27.49 -35.24 29.89
CA LYS A 865 28.67 -35.89 30.48
C LYS A 865 29.75 -34.89 30.89
N ALA A 866 29.84 -33.75 30.20
CA ALA A 866 30.70 -32.63 30.57
C ALA A 866 30.13 -31.76 31.72
N GLY A 867 29.03 -32.17 32.36
CA GLY A 867 28.38 -31.42 33.44
C GLY A 867 27.60 -30.19 32.96
N ARG A 868 27.39 -30.05 31.64
CA ARG A 868 26.67 -28.94 31.03
C ARG A 868 25.16 -29.22 31.01
N ARG A 869 24.36 -28.17 30.88
CA ARG A 869 22.89 -28.21 30.91
C ARG A 869 22.30 -27.69 29.59
N PRO A 870 22.19 -28.54 28.57
CA PRO A 870 21.76 -28.11 27.25
C PRO A 870 20.23 -27.93 27.11
N LEU A 871 19.85 -27.04 26.21
CA LEU A 871 18.47 -26.76 25.81
C LEU A 871 18.34 -26.95 24.28
N MET A 872 17.59 -27.97 23.85
CA MET A 872 17.37 -28.24 22.43
C MET A 872 16.06 -27.63 21.95
N PHE A 873 16.09 -26.90 20.84
CA PHE A 873 14.91 -26.42 20.13
C PHE A 873 14.65 -27.20 18.84
N THR A 874 13.37 -27.49 18.57
CA THR A 874 12.91 -28.09 17.30
C THR A 874 11.53 -27.57 16.89
N GLY A 875 11.23 -27.51 15.59
CA GLY A 875 9.91 -27.22 15.06
C GLY A 875 8.90 -28.35 15.25
N TYR A 876 9.35 -29.55 15.64
CA TYR A 876 8.57 -30.78 15.57
C TYR A 876 8.43 -31.45 16.94
N PRO A 877 7.24 -31.45 17.56
CA PRO A 877 7.02 -32.09 18.86
C PRO A 877 7.44 -33.57 18.89
N GLY A 878 7.10 -34.32 17.83
CA GLY A 878 7.47 -35.74 17.73
C GLY A 878 8.99 -35.97 17.64
N ASN A 879 9.74 -35.02 17.07
CA ASN A 879 11.21 -35.09 17.05
C ASN A 879 11.79 -34.89 18.47
N ALA A 880 11.22 -33.96 19.24
CA ALA A 880 11.61 -33.78 20.64
C ALA A 880 11.31 -35.04 21.48
N GLU A 881 10.15 -35.67 21.30
CA GLU A 881 9.79 -36.92 21.96
C GLU A 881 10.69 -38.10 21.53
N LEU A 882 11.06 -38.16 20.24
CA LEU A 882 11.99 -39.15 19.72
C LEU A 882 13.37 -39.00 20.36
N VAL A 883 13.93 -37.79 20.40
CA VAL A 883 15.21 -37.52 21.06
C VAL A 883 15.13 -37.88 22.55
N ALA A 884 14.05 -37.53 23.25
CA ALA A 884 13.84 -37.87 24.66
C ALA A 884 13.90 -39.38 24.91
N ARG A 885 13.24 -40.19 24.07
CA ARG A 885 13.25 -41.65 24.16
C ARG A 885 14.65 -42.23 23.97
N HIS A 886 15.46 -41.63 23.11
CA HIS A 886 16.84 -42.08 22.87
C HIS A 886 17.79 -41.64 23.97
N LEU A 887 17.61 -40.45 24.56
CA LEU A 887 18.35 -40.02 25.75
C LEU A 887 18.04 -40.91 26.96
N ALA A 888 16.77 -41.29 27.16
CA ALA A 888 16.38 -42.20 28.24
C ALA A 888 17.05 -43.59 28.11
N LYS A 889 17.28 -44.08 26.88
CA LYS A 889 18.04 -45.33 26.64
C LYS A 889 19.53 -45.20 26.97
N ARG A 890 20.04 -43.98 27.15
CA ARG A 890 21.41 -43.67 27.56
C ARG A 890 21.47 -43.20 29.01
N ASP A 891 20.41 -43.45 29.79
CA ASP A 891 20.25 -43.03 31.19
C ASP A 891 20.38 -41.51 31.40
N ILE A 892 19.95 -40.72 30.40
CA ILE A 892 19.91 -39.26 30.48
C ILE A 892 18.46 -38.78 30.62
N ASP A 893 18.16 -38.20 31.78
CA ASP A 893 16.87 -37.57 32.03
C ASP A 893 16.66 -36.33 31.15
N SER A 894 15.46 -36.21 30.61
CA SER A 894 15.07 -35.04 29.81
C SER A 894 13.62 -34.65 30.04
N VAL A 895 13.31 -33.36 29.85
CA VAL A 895 11.93 -32.84 29.89
C VAL A 895 11.50 -32.32 28.54
N VAL A 896 10.33 -32.77 28.06
CA VAL A 896 9.77 -32.36 26.76
C VAL A 896 8.68 -31.30 26.94
N ILE A 897 8.89 -30.14 26.32
CA ILE A 897 8.01 -28.96 26.37
C ILE A 897 7.48 -28.62 24.97
N HIS A 898 6.20 -28.91 24.73
CA HIS A 898 5.55 -28.64 23.44
C HIS A 898 4.09 -28.18 23.57
N GLY A 899 3.53 -27.69 22.45
CA GLY A 899 2.19 -27.09 22.38
C GLY A 899 1.01 -28.04 22.63
N GLY A 900 1.24 -29.36 22.73
CA GLY A 900 0.20 -30.34 23.06
C GLY A 900 -0.24 -30.31 24.54
N LYS A 901 0.52 -29.65 25.41
CA LYS A 901 0.20 -29.46 26.83
C LYS A 901 -0.36 -28.05 27.07
N THR A 902 -1.24 -27.88 28.06
CA THR A 902 -1.75 -26.55 28.44
C THR A 902 -0.59 -25.64 28.89
N ILE A 903 -0.72 -24.33 28.66
CA ILE A 903 0.33 -23.33 29.02
C ILE A 903 0.70 -23.43 30.51
N LYS A 904 -0.30 -23.57 31.38
CA LYS A 904 -0.08 -23.72 32.83
C LYS A 904 0.74 -24.97 33.16
N ARG A 905 0.38 -26.12 32.57
CA ARG A 905 1.05 -27.39 32.83
C ARG A 905 2.49 -27.40 32.30
N ARG A 906 2.70 -26.96 31.05
CA ARG A 906 4.04 -26.97 30.45
C ARG A 906 5.00 -26.01 31.14
N ASN A 907 4.52 -24.83 31.59
CA ASN A 907 5.35 -23.89 32.35
C ASN A 907 5.71 -24.46 33.73
N ALA A 908 4.75 -25.08 34.43
CA ALA A 908 5.02 -25.73 35.72
C ALA A 908 6.00 -26.91 35.60
N GLU A 909 5.87 -27.74 34.55
CA GLU A 909 6.81 -28.84 34.28
C GLU A 909 8.22 -28.31 33.95
N PHE A 910 8.33 -27.27 33.12
CA PHE A 910 9.62 -26.65 32.79
C PHE A 910 10.29 -26.03 34.03
N GLU A 911 9.50 -25.34 34.87
CA GLU A 911 9.99 -24.73 36.10
C GLU A 911 10.49 -25.78 37.09
N SER A 912 9.62 -26.74 37.44
CA SER A 912 9.91 -27.75 38.49
C SER A 912 10.97 -28.76 38.09
N LYS A 913 11.06 -29.14 36.82
CA LYS A 913 11.99 -30.20 36.38
C LYS A 913 13.34 -29.67 35.92
N TYR A 914 13.37 -28.55 35.20
CA TYR A 914 14.60 -28.04 34.57
C TYR A 914 15.10 -26.76 35.23
N ARG A 915 14.26 -25.74 35.48
CA ARG A 915 14.75 -24.49 36.08
C ARG A 915 15.17 -24.65 37.55
N GLN A 916 14.33 -25.31 38.33
CA GLN A 916 14.53 -25.54 39.77
C GLN A 916 14.85 -27.00 40.10
N GLY A 917 14.76 -27.89 39.11
CA GLY A 917 15.03 -29.31 39.26
C GLY A 917 16.34 -29.75 38.60
N ASP A 918 16.64 -31.03 38.79
CA ASP A 918 17.93 -31.63 38.43
C ASP A 918 17.95 -32.26 37.04
N VAL A 919 16.87 -32.14 36.26
CA VAL A 919 16.85 -32.69 34.89
C VAL A 919 17.89 -31.95 34.04
N PRO A 920 18.86 -32.66 33.42
CA PRO A 920 19.99 -32.02 32.75
C PRO A 920 19.62 -31.47 31.36
N VAL A 921 18.62 -32.04 30.68
CA VAL A 921 18.24 -31.66 29.31
C VAL A 921 16.79 -31.20 29.22
N ALA A 922 16.56 -30.08 28.53
CA ALA A 922 15.22 -29.67 28.12
C ALA A 922 15.08 -29.69 26.59
N LEU A 923 14.02 -30.35 26.10
CA LEU A 923 13.69 -30.52 24.69
C LEU A 923 12.42 -29.73 24.40
N VAL A 924 12.54 -28.69 23.57
CA VAL A 924 11.54 -27.63 23.49
C VAL A 924 11.13 -27.41 22.05
N THR A 925 9.85 -27.19 21.82
CA THR A 925 9.40 -26.68 20.52
C THR A 925 9.35 -25.15 20.49
N TYR A 926 9.71 -24.55 19.35
CA TYR A 926 9.71 -23.08 19.21
C TYR A 926 8.37 -22.48 19.64
N GLY A 927 8.42 -21.51 20.57
CA GLY A 927 7.23 -20.85 21.12
C GLY A 927 6.47 -21.62 22.22
N SER A 928 6.95 -22.80 22.63
CA SER A 928 6.32 -23.58 23.71
C SER A 928 6.78 -23.21 25.12
N ILE A 929 7.93 -22.54 25.26
CA ILE A 929 8.29 -21.82 26.48
C ILE A 929 7.70 -20.41 26.40
N GLY A 930 7.27 -19.87 27.54
CA GLY A 930 6.85 -18.48 27.66
C GLY A 930 7.79 -17.53 26.93
N GLU A 931 7.24 -16.59 26.17
CA GLU A 931 8.04 -15.48 25.69
C GLU A 931 8.54 -14.70 26.91
N GLY A 932 9.85 -14.47 27.00
CA GLY A 932 10.47 -13.76 28.14
C GLY A 932 11.02 -14.65 29.28
N THR A 933 10.78 -15.96 29.28
CA THR A 933 11.33 -16.85 30.34
C THR A 933 12.86 -16.77 30.40
N ASN A 934 13.39 -16.54 31.59
CA ASN A 934 14.82 -16.42 31.84
C ASN A 934 15.44 -17.78 32.24
N ILE A 935 16.56 -18.17 31.60
CA ILE A 935 17.19 -19.49 31.79
C ILE A 935 18.73 -19.33 31.98
N PRO A 936 19.20 -18.62 33.03
CA PRO A 936 20.64 -18.38 33.24
C PRO A 936 21.43 -19.66 33.56
N GLN A 937 20.78 -20.76 33.92
CA GLN A 937 21.45 -22.05 34.16
C GLN A 937 21.65 -22.89 32.88
N CYS A 938 21.23 -22.38 31.72
CA CYS A 938 21.44 -23.04 30.43
C CYS A 938 22.85 -22.72 29.91
N SER A 939 23.62 -23.77 29.65
CA SER A 939 24.99 -23.66 29.12
C SER A 939 25.06 -23.72 27.60
N ASP A 940 24.13 -24.41 26.95
CA ASP A 940 24.17 -24.64 25.49
C ASP A 940 22.77 -24.62 24.91
N VAL A 941 22.63 -23.98 23.75
CA VAL A 941 21.38 -23.94 22.99
C VAL A 941 21.60 -24.67 21.67
N LEU A 942 20.96 -25.83 21.52
CA LEU A 942 21.03 -26.65 20.31
C LEU A 942 19.80 -26.43 19.44
N LEU A 943 19.97 -25.80 18.28
CA LEU A 943 18.91 -25.61 17.28
C LEU A 943 18.94 -26.80 16.31
N ALA A 944 18.05 -27.77 16.54
CA ALA A 944 18.01 -29.02 15.77
C ALA A 944 17.44 -28.85 14.36
N ASP A 945 16.69 -27.77 14.09
CA ASP A 945 16.18 -27.41 12.78
C ASP A 945 16.11 -25.88 12.62
N LYS A 946 16.05 -25.42 11.37
CA LYS A 946 15.99 -23.98 11.06
C LYS A 946 14.57 -23.44 11.14
N SER A 947 14.47 -22.14 11.40
CA SER A 947 13.22 -21.38 11.41
C SER A 947 13.25 -20.32 10.32
N TRP A 948 12.15 -20.18 9.57
CA TRP A 948 11.96 -19.08 8.60
C TRP A 948 12.05 -17.67 9.20
N SER A 949 12.03 -17.56 10.53
CA SER A 949 12.14 -16.31 11.26
C SER A 949 13.43 -16.33 12.10
N ALA A 950 14.41 -15.51 11.70
CA ALA A 950 15.66 -15.27 12.41
C ALA A 950 15.41 -14.94 13.89
N ARG A 951 14.39 -14.11 14.11
CA ARG A 951 13.92 -13.71 15.43
C ARG A 951 13.60 -14.86 16.37
N LYS A 952 12.97 -15.94 15.90
CA LYS A 952 12.64 -17.10 16.76
C LYS A 952 13.91 -17.77 17.27
N GLU A 953 14.94 -17.87 16.44
CA GLU A 953 16.25 -18.44 16.79
C GLU A 953 16.99 -17.53 17.75
N SER A 954 17.10 -16.22 17.44
CA SER A 954 17.74 -15.25 18.33
C SER A 954 17.06 -15.19 19.70
N GLN A 955 15.72 -15.26 19.75
CA GLN A 955 14.99 -15.33 21.00
C GLN A 955 15.22 -16.63 21.76
N ALA A 956 15.41 -17.76 21.06
CA ALA A 956 15.73 -19.04 21.70
C ALA A 956 17.09 -18.96 22.41
N ILE A 957 18.11 -18.47 21.71
CA ILE A 957 19.47 -18.28 22.24
C ILE A 957 19.47 -17.25 23.38
N ALA A 958 18.81 -16.11 23.19
CA ALA A 958 18.76 -15.03 24.16
C ALA A 958 18.00 -15.36 25.47
N ARG A 959 17.42 -16.56 25.61
CA ARG A 959 16.89 -17.03 26.90
C ARG A 959 18.00 -17.46 27.86
N ALA A 960 19.12 -17.96 27.32
CA ALA A 960 20.29 -18.33 28.10
C ALA A 960 21.18 -17.11 28.39
N LEU A 961 21.20 -16.12 27.50
CA LEU A 961 22.06 -14.93 27.62
C LEU A 961 21.55 -13.93 28.66
N ARG A 962 22.13 -13.94 29.86
CA ARG A 962 21.92 -12.98 30.94
C ARG A 962 23.20 -12.73 31.72
N GLY A 963 23.26 -11.60 32.40
CA GLY A 963 24.36 -11.31 33.33
C GLY A 963 24.41 -12.22 34.57
N GLU A 964 23.34 -12.96 34.87
CA GLU A 964 23.32 -13.99 35.93
C GLU A 964 23.85 -15.35 35.44
N ASN A 965 24.07 -15.53 34.13
CA ASN A 965 24.59 -16.77 33.57
C ASN A 965 26.12 -16.78 33.70
N GLU A 966 26.66 -17.80 34.36
CA GLU A 966 28.09 -17.99 34.55
C GLU A 966 28.74 -18.86 33.45
N TRP A 967 27.94 -19.46 32.57
CA TRP A 967 28.41 -20.28 31.47
C TRP A 967 28.81 -19.45 30.25
N ASP A 968 29.87 -19.88 29.57
CA ASP A 968 30.08 -19.52 28.17
C ASP A 968 29.06 -20.28 27.30
N VAL A 969 28.05 -19.53 26.85
CA VAL A 969 26.87 -20.10 26.17
C VAL A 969 27.22 -20.45 24.74
N GLN A 970 27.10 -21.73 24.37
CA GLN A 970 27.29 -22.15 22.98
C GLN A 970 25.95 -22.29 22.25
N ALA A 971 25.81 -21.62 21.11
CA ALA A 971 24.67 -21.74 20.23
C ALA A 971 25.02 -22.67 19.05
N HIS A 972 24.56 -23.92 19.11
CA HIS A 972 24.82 -24.92 18.08
C HIS A 972 23.71 -24.91 17.02
N HIS A 973 24.09 -24.71 15.75
CA HIS A 973 23.18 -24.70 14.60
C HIS A 973 23.38 -25.98 13.80
N VAL A 974 22.38 -26.87 13.78
CA VAL A 974 22.46 -28.13 13.02
C VAL A 974 21.80 -27.96 11.67
N ILE A 975 22.58 -28.07 10.59
CA ILE A 975 22.16 -27.79 9.22
C ILE A 975 22.46 -29.01 8.36
N THR A 976 21.46 -29.55 7.66
CA THR A 976 21.72 -30.58 6.66
C THR A 976 22.25 -29.93 5.38
N GLU A 977 23.42 -30.35 4.89
CA GLU A 977 24.01 -29.84 3.65
C GLU A 977 23.14 -30.15 2.43
N HIS A 978 23.19 -29.29 1.42
CA HIS A 978 22.41 -29.42 0.18
C HIS A 978 20.92 -29.69 0.45
N SER A 979 20.33 -29.04 1.46
CA SER A 979 18.93 -29.26 1.83
C SER A 979 18.15 -27.95 1.91
N ILE A 980 16.86 -28.06 2.23
CA ILE A 980 16.02 -26.90 2.54
C ILE A 980 16.58 -26.05 3.70
N ASP A 981 17.37 -26.63 4.61
CA ASP A 981 17.99 -25.87 5.70
C ASP A 981 18.99 -24.83 5.17
N THR A 982 19.75 -25.14 4.10
CA THR A 982 20.71 -24.22 3.47
C THR A 982 19.99 -22.98 2.91
N TYR A 983 18.81 -23.19 2.31
CA TYR A 983 17.98 -22.08 1.86
C TYR A 983 17.46 -21.25 3.03
N MET A 984 16.92 -21.90 4.05
CA MET A 984 16.42 -21.21 5.24
C MET A 984 17.53 -20.40 5.90
N GLN A 985 18.77 -20.89 5.91
CA GLN A 985 19.95 -20.18 6.37
C GLN A 985 20.23 -18.91 5.55
N GLN A 986 20.21 -18.97 4.21
CA GLN A 986 20.35 -17.78 3.36
C GLN A 986 19.27 -16.74 3.69
N VAL A 987 18.00 -17.17 3.74
CA VAL A 987 16.87 -16.28 4.03
C VAL A 987 17.02 -15.63 5.40
N VAL A 988 17.40 -16.39 6.42
CA VAL A 988 17.64 -15.89 7.78
C VAL A 988 18.83 -14.92 7.82
N SER A 989 19.89 -15.20 7.08
CA SER A 989 21.08 -14.32 6.96
C SER A 989 20.72 -12.95 6.39
N PHE A 990 20.04 -12.91 5.24
CA PHE A 990 19.59 -11.65 4.62
C PHE A 990 18.68 -10.85 5.55
N LYS A 991 17.76 -11.52 6.27
CA LYS A 991 16.89 -10.85 7.26
C LYS A 991 17.69 -10.24 8.42
N ALA A 992 18.70 -10.95 8.91
CA ALA A 992 19.55 -10.47 9.99
C ALA A 992 20.42 -9.30 9.54
N ASP A 993 21.03 -9.40 8.35
CA ASP A 993 21.85 -8.34 7.76
C ASP A 993 21.04 -7.07 7.51
N SER A 994 19.83 -7.19 6.92
CA SER A 994 18.92 -6.05 6.74
C SER A 994 18.51 -5.40 8.07
N PHE A 995 18.28 -6.20 9.12
CA PHE A 995 18.00 -5.67 10.46
C PHE A 995 19.20 -4.90 11.02
N ASN A 996 20.39 -5.49 10.98
CA ASN A 996 21.63 -4.90 11.51
C ASN A 996 21.97 -3.61 10.75
N ALA A 997 21.86 -3.63 9.42
CA ALA A 997 22.09 -2.45 8.59
C ALA A 997 21.15 -1.29 8.93
N GLY A 998 19.86 -1.58 9.13
CA GLY A 998 18.87 -0.54 9.43
C GLY A 998 18.91 0.00 10.85
N PHE A 999 18.97 -0.88 11.86
CA PHE A 999 18.79 -0.50 13.27
C PHE A 999 20.10 -0.33 14.04
N ASP A 1000 21.07 -1.20 13.79
CA ASP A 1000 22.37 -1.20 14.48
C ASP A 1000 23.46 -0.50 13.66
N TRP A 1001 23.08 0.00 12.47
CA TRP A 1001 23.90 0.70 11.50
C TRP A 1001 25.12 -0.09 11.02
N GLY A 1002 25.06 -1.42 11.12
CA GLY A 1002 26.10 -2.31 10.60
C GLY A 1002 26.31 -2.13 9.10
N THR A 1003 27.53 -2.38 8.65
CA THR A 1003 27.84 -2.46 7.22
C THR A 1003 27.10 -3.66 6.63
N PRO A 1004 26.24 -3.47 5.61
CA PRO A 1004 25.54 -4.59 4.97
C PRO A 1004 26.55 -5.57 4.38
N THR A 1005 26.45 -6.85 4.73
CA THR A 1005 27.35 -7.89 4.19
C THR A 1005 26.74 -8.63 3.00
N THR A 1006 25.41 -8.59 2.85
CA THR A 1006 24.67 -9.30 1.78
C THR A 1006 24.30 -8.39 0.60
N SER A 1007 24.85 -7.17 0.53
CA SER A 1007 24.53 -6.20 -0.54
C SER A 1007 24.89 -6.72 -1.92
N ASP A 1008 26.02 -7.43 -2.03
CA ASP A 1008 26.58 -7.92 -3.29
C ASP A 1008 26.23 -9.40 -3.55
N GLU A 1009 25.55 -10.07 -2.62
CA GLU A 1009 25.07 -11.45 -2.79
C GLU A 1009 23.78 -11.49 -3.62
N GLU A 1010 23.69 -12.44 -4.56
CA GLU A 1010 22.45 -12.70 -5.30
C GLU A 1010 21.44 -13.42 -4.38
N PHE A 1011 20.29 -12.79 -4.12
CA PHE A 1011 19.23 -13.44 -3.37
C PHE A 1011 18.55 -14.49 -4.25
N LEU A 1012 18.95 -15.74 -4.09
CA LEU A 1012 18.35 -16.84 -4.82
C LEU A 1012 16.94 -17.12 -4.27
N HIS A 1013 15.92 -16.96 -5.13
CA HIS A 1013 14.56 -17.36 -4.78
C HIS A 1013 14.42 -18.88 -4.69
N LEU A 1014 13.42 -19.32 -3.91
CA LEU A 1014 13.19 -20.73 -3.60
C LEU A 1014 13.15 -21.64 -4.83
N ASP A 1015 12.53 -21.19 -5.92
CA ASP A 1015 12.43 -21.91 -7.18
C ASP A 1015 13.77 -22.05 -7.93
N VAL A 1016 14.61 -21.01 -7.92
CA VAL A 1016 15.97 -21.05 -8.48
C VAL A 1016 16.83 -22.02 -7.68
N ILE A 1017 16.71 -22.00 -6.36
CA ILE A 1017 17.45 -22.91 -5.48
C ILE A 1017 16.97 -24.35 -5.67
N PHE A 1018 15.67 -24.60 -5.81
CA PHE A 1018 15.19 -25.95 -6.11
C PHE A 1018 15.69 -26.46 -7.45
N ARG A 1019 15.71 -25.62 -8.50
CA ARG A 1019 16.31 -25.98 -9.79
C ARG A 1019 17.81 -26.28 -9.64
N ARG A 1020 18.54 -25.45 -8.89
CA ARG A 1020 19.96 -25.63 -8.61
C ARG A 1020 20.23 -26.90 -7.81
N PHE A 1021 19.44 -27.18 -6.78
CA PHE A 1021 19.48 -28.40 -5.99
C PHE A 1021 19.23 -29.64 -6.86
N CYS A 1022 18.19 -29.64 -7.70
CA CYS A 1022 17.93 -30.73 -8.64
C CYS A 1022 19.09 -30.92 -9.63
N ARG A 1023 19.70 -29.83 -10.10
CA ARG A 1023 20.87 -29.86 -10.99
C ARG A 1023 22.11 -30.40 -10.29
N GLU A 1024 22.45 -29.88 -9.12
CA GLU A 1024 23.61 -30.31 -8.32
C GLU A 1024 23.48 -31.78 -7.95
N LEU A 1025 22.29 -32.28 -7.63
CA LEU A 1025 22.04 -33.72 -7.43
C LEU A 1025 22.26 -34.57 -8.68
N SER A 1026 21.83 -34.07 -9.84
CA SER A 1026 22.08 -34.71 -11.14
C SER A 1026 23.59 -34.80 -11.42
N GLU A 1027 24.33 -33.74 -11.09
CA GLU A 1027 25.78 -33.64 -11.24
C GLU A 1027 26.53 -34.55 -10.25
N LEU A 1028 26.14 -34.56 -8.97
CA LEU A 1028 26.77 -35.36 -7.90
C LEU A 1028 26.64 -36.87 -8.13
N MET A 1029 25.61 -37.28 -8.88
CA MET A 1029 25.34 -38.67 -9.24
C MET A 1029 25.85 -39.07 -10.63
N GLY A 1030 26.31 -38.12 -11.46
CA GLY A 1030 26.80 -38.39 -12.82
C GLY A 1030 25.73 -38.89 -13.80
N VAL A 1031 24.44 -38.59 -13.56
CA VAL A 1031 23.30 -39.09 -14.36
C VAL A 1031 22.40 -37.92 -14.76
N HIS A 1032 21.94 -37.88 -16.01
CA HIS A 1032 20.97 -36.88 -16.50
C HIS A 1032 19.65 -36.95 -15.70
N SER A 1033 19.06 -35.80 -15.37
CA SER A 1033 17.81 -35.69 -14.59
C SER A 1033 16.66 -36.58 -15.08
N HIS A 1034 16.56 -36.83 -16.39
CA HIS A 1034 15.62 -37.77 -16.99
C HIS A 1034 15.88 -39.24 -16.62
N ASP A 1035 17.14 -39.64 -16.50
CA ASP A 1035 17.52 -41.02 -16.17
C ASP A 1035 17.47 -41.28 -14.66
N LEU A 1036 17.67 -40.24 -13.83
CA LEU A 1036 17.38 -40.28 -12.40
C LEU A 1036 15.89 -40.56 -12.15
N ARG A 1037 15.01 -39.90 -12.92
CA ARG A 1037 13.56 -40.13 -12.88
C ARG A 1037 13.22 -41.59 -13.21
N LYS A 1038 13.85 -42.17 -14.24
CA LYS A 1038 13.71 -43.61 -14.56
C LYS A 1038 14.28 -44.53 -13.48
N TYR A 1039 15.35 -44.14 -12.80
CA TYR A 1039 15.97 -44.92 -11.72
C TYR A 1039 15.11 -44.88 -10.44
N LEU A 1040 14.57 -43.71 -10.09
CA LEU A 1040 13.64 -43.51 -8.99
C LEU A 1040 12.27 -44.13 -9.28
N GLU A 1041 11.77 -44.08 -10.52
CA GLU A 1041 10.60 -44.83 -11.01
C GLU A 1041 10.86 -46.35 -11.01
N LYS A 1042 12.09 -46.80 -11.31
CA LYS A 1042 12.49 -48.20 -11.15
C LYS A 1042 12.49 -48.62 -9.68
N GLU A 1043 13.08 -47.84 -8.78
CA GLU A 1043 13.08 -48.10 -7.34
C GLU A 1043 11.66 -48.07 -6.76
N THR A 1044 10.84 -47.07 -7.10
CA THR A 1044 9.43 -47.00 -6.68
C THR A 1044 8.58 -48.11 -7.31
N SER A 1045 8.82 -48.51 -8.56
CA SER A 1045 8.12 -49.66 -9.17
C SER A 1045 8.62 -51.00 -8.64
N HIS A 1046 9.88 -51.13 -8.23
CA HIS A 1046 10.41 -52.30 -7.54
C HIS A 1046 9.81 -52.40 -6.13
N VAL A 1047 9.64 -51.27 -5.45
CA VAL A 1047 8.95 -51.16 -4.17
C VAL A 1047 7.44 -51.43 -4.30
N GLN A 1048 6.78 -51.00 -5.37
CA GLN A 1048 5.37 -51.31 -5.65
C GLN A 1048 5.14 -52.76 -6.05
N ARG A 1049 6.09 -53.40 -6.77
CA ARG A 1049 6.02 -54.85 -7.11
C ARG A 1049 6.34 -55.79 -5.95
N ILE A 1050 6.98 -55.30 -4.89
CA ILE A 1050 7.18 -56.04 -3.63
C ILE A 1050 6.00 -55.81 -2.66
N ALA A 1051 5.21 -54.76 -2.87
CA ALA A 1051 4.02 -54.43 -2.09
C ALA A 1051 2.70 -55.00 -2.67
N ALA A 1052 2.73 -55.50 -3.91
CA ALA A 1052 1.68 -56.31 -4.52
C ALA A 1052 2.07 -57.79 -4.45
#